data_AF-A0A5M8T3U1-F1
#
_entry.id   AF-A0A5M8T3U1-F1
#
_cell.length_a   1.000
_cell.length_b   1.000
_cell.length_c   1.000
_cell.angle_alpha   90.00
_cell.angle_beta   90.00
_cell.angle_gamma   90.00
#
_symmetry.space_group_name_H-M   'P 1'
#
loop_
_entity.id
_entity.type
_entity.pdbx_description
1 polymer ?
#
loop_
_entity_poly.entity_id
_entity_poly.type
_entity_poly.pdbx_seq_one_letter_code
_entity_poly.pdbx_strand_id
1 'polypeptide(L)'
;MNAFAKCDQSPAGCERGTRRCKLSGYRATGSGRVMDSTSRQFGDFEFSLVARELRRGGVPVRLQDQPFQVLEMLLERPGEVVERDELQKRLWPGDTLVDVELSLNSAVRKLRQVLGDDPADPKYVQTLHGRGYRFVAPVNDRATLIAPVPGGPTLQPAPAATAPGSTVNYLLFAALIALAASALVIVFSGAFRRPKVTNFLQITRDGEIKVFDSRLLTDGARLYIQESRGDRSVIAQVAVLGGETSLLDAPFDGGMEIDDMSRDGSALLVRATEETGSENSLWGMPLPSGAPLRLGNLFAHSAAWSPANGELMVSQDRALLVARGDGTVLRRVAALDGTAEDLRFSPKGDQVRFTLRTENSSSLWQMNSDGSGRKPLFSPSQTESHDCCGNWTADGRYFVFQRLRNGRNDVWALREQARWLPGSAPVQLTNGPLDFRAPLPAKDGTKIFTVGVHARAELVRYDPKAGFMPYLGGMSAEGLAFSPDGDRVAYVSDPDGTLWRSKVDGGERIQLTHEPLRAASPRWAPDGEHIAFMGRLPNSEWHAYLISSNGEGLRELIPGAHAGFDPVWSADGKSVFVSLRVPFREGGGISKLDLTTGAISELPGSAHFFSQRCSPDGMFLVAVTTDSKKLMLYRLRSGEWTQLLRVTGLIAYPNWSHDSKYVYFEGREDGPAVFRIRVSDHKLERLISLAGVRRFSGDLWQWSGLAPDDSFLLSRDASTQEVYALEWQAP
;
A
#
# COMPACT_ATOMS: atom_id res chain seq x y z
N MET A 1 -10.57 8.36 -40.50
CA MET A 1 -10.98 8.88 -41.83
C MET A 1 -10.26 10.19 -42.06
N ASN A 2 -9.77 10.39 -43.29
CA ASN A 2 -8.85 11.43 -43.80
C ASN A 2 -7.37 11.21 -43.47
N ALA A 3 -6.43 11.37 -44.39
CA ALA A 3 -6.24 10.93 -45.78
C ALA A 3 -4.75 11.22 -46.10
N PHE A 4 -4.16 10.37 -46.93
CA PHE A 4 -2.78 10.44 -47.41
C PHE A 4 -2.46 11.70 -48.23
N ALA A 5 -1.20 12.16 -48.20
CA ALA A 5 -0.42 12.45 -49.42
C ALA A 5 1.09 12.56 -49.11
N LYS A 6 1.88 11.89 -49.94
CA LYS A 6 3.33 11.68 -49.91
C LYS A 6 3.89 12.03 -51.30
N CYS A 7 5.20 12.26 -51.38
CA CYS A 7 6.08 12.25 -52.59
C CYS A 7 6.09 13.54 -53.44
N ASP A 8 7.19 14.00 -54.04
CA ASP A 8 8.45 13.32 -54.39
C ASP A 8 9.62 14.30 -54.74
N GLN A 9 10.84 13.79 -54.53
CA GLN A 9 12.09 13.89 -55.31
C GLN A 9 12.83 15.22 -55.67
N SER A 10 14.15 15.19 -55.39
CA SER A 10 15.27 16.12 -55.73
C SER A 10 15.67 16.03 -57.24
N PRO A 11 16.65 16.81 -57.82
CA PRO A 11 18.10 16.78 -57.47
C PRO A 11 18.98 18.03 -57.82
N ALA A 12 20.28 17.97 -57.43
CA ALA A 12 21.50 18.61 -58.02
C ALA A 12 21.65 20.16 -57.99
N GLY A 13 22.81 20.78 -57.79
CA GLY A 13 24.20 20.33 -57.64
C GLY A 13 25.17 21.51 -57.40
N CYS A 14 26.40 21.15 -56.97
CA CYS A 14 27.73 21.81 -56.98
C CYS A 14 27.87 23.22 -57.61
N GLU A 15 28.78 24.14 -57.25
CA GLU A 15 30.11 24.19 -56.59
C GLU A 15 30.42 25.72 -56.49
N ARG A 16 31.23 26.32 -55.61
CA ARG A 16 32.69 26.16 -55.41
C ARG A 16 33.11 27.24 -54.37
N GLY A 17 34.05 26.94 -53.46
CA GLY A 17 34.66 27.98 -52.61
C GLY A 17 35.32 27.49 -51.31
N THR A 18 36.43 26.76 -51.43
CA THR A 18 37.25 26.19 -50.34
C THR A 18 38.16 27.20 -49.61
N ARG A 19 38.20 27.15 -48.26
CA ARG A 19 39.42 27.40 -47.43
C ARG A 19 39.48 26.44 -46.22
N ARG A 20 40.68 25.94 -45.96
CA ARG A 20 41.11 24.89 -45.00
C ARG A 20 41.06 25.31 -43.52
N CYS A 21 40.90 24.33 -42.62
CA CYS A 21 41.80 24.14 -41.46
C CYS A 21 41.87 22.67 -41.00
N LYS A 22 43.04 22.30 -40.48
CA LYS A 22 43.62 20.96 -40.33
C LYS A 22 43.37 20.32 -38.95
N LEU A 23 43.25 18.99 -38.95
CA LEU A 23 43.43 18.07 -37.82
C LEU A 23 44.89 17.56 -37.75
N SER A 24 45.43 17.40 -36.53
CA SER A 24 46.60 16.58 -36.12
C SER A 24 46.84 16.88 -34.62
N GLY A 25 47.25 16.00 -33.69
CA GLY A 25 47.75 14.63 -33.72
C GLY A 25 48.27 14.24 -32.31
N TYR A 26 48.23 12.94 -32.03
CA TYR A 26 48.54 12.13 -30.82
C TYR A 26 49.84 12.39 -30.00
N ARG A 27 49.83 12.03 -28.69
CA ARG A 27 50.59 10.87 -28.14
C ARG A 27 50.26 10.51 -26.68
N ALA A 28 50.17 9.19 -26.45
CA ALA A 28 50.03 8.52 -25.18
C ALA A 28 51.34 7.78 -24.80
N THR A 29 51.61 7.64 -23.51
CA THR A 29 52.47 6.58 -22.93
C THR A 29 51.66 5.85 -21.86
N GLY A 30 51.63 4.52 -21.95
CA GLY A 30 50.75 3.66 -21.17
C GLY A 30 51.32 3.16 -19.84
N SER A 31 50.40 2.73 -18.98
CA SER A 31 50.59 1.60 -18.06
C SER A 31 49.23 0.89 -17.97
N GLY A 32 49.25 -0.42 -18.22
CA GLY A 32 48.07 -1.23 -18.52
C GLY A 32 47.14 -1.51 -17.33
N ARG A 33 45.88 -1.78 -17.67
CA ARG A 33 45.02 -2.69 -16.93
C ARG A 33 44.40 -3.65 -17.93
N VAL A 34 44.65 -4.93 -17.70
CA VAL A 34 43.97 -6.08 -18.29
C VAL A 34 42.46 -5.90 -18.04
N MET A 35 41.63 -5.91 -19.09
CA MET A 35 40.17 -6.06 -18.96
C MET A 35 39.81 -7.47 -19.40
N ASP A 36 39.23 -8.23 -18.47
CA ASP A 36 38.75 -9.59 -18.65
C ASP A 36 37.28 -9.58 -19.11
N SER A 37 36.92 -10.54 -19.96
CA SER A 37 35.74 -10.59 -20.83
C SER A 37 34.53 -11.28 -20.18
N THR A 38 33.36 -10.62 -20.08
CA THR A 38 32.13 -11.26 -19.57
C THR A 38 30.85 -10.70 -20.21
N SER A 39 30.79 -10.75 -21.55
CA SER A 39 29.55 -10.54 -22.33
C SER A 39 29.21 -11.83 -23.08
N ARG A 40 27.97 -12.32 -22.90
CA ARG A 40 27.47 -13.57 -23.52
C ARG A 40 26.33 -13.24 -24.49
N GLN A 41 26.29 -13.89 -25.65
CA GLN A 41 25.24 -13.70 -26.66
C GLN A 41 24.44 -14.99 -26.86
N PHE A 42 23.11 -14.88 -26.91
CA PHE A 42 22.21 -16.00 -27.22
C PHE A 42 20.98 -15.48 -27.99
N GLY A 43 20.63 -16.11 -29.10
CA GLY A 43 19.58 -15.59 -29.99
C GLY A 43 19.80 -14.11 -30.36
N ASP A 44 18.77 -13.27 -30.20
CA ASP A 44 18.83 -11.82 -30.43
C ASP A 44 19.39 -11.03 -29.22
N PHE A 45 19.79 -11.72 -28.15
CA PHE A 45 20.10 -11.11 -26.87
C PHE A 45 21.60 -11.04 -26.59
N GLU A 46 22.03 -9.91 -26.05
CA GLU A 46 23.37 -9.69 -25.49
C GLU A 46 23.25 -9.45 -23.99
N PHE A 47 23.95 -10.26 -23.19
CA PHE A 47 23.93 -10.21 -21.74
C PHE A 47 25.30 -9.81 -21.18
N SER A 48 25.35 -8.69 -20.46
CA SER A 48 26.56 -8.19 -19.83
C SER A 48 26.49 -8.36 -18.31
N LEU A 49 27.40 -9.18 -17.77
CA LEU A 49 27.54 -9.39 -16.33
C LEU A 49 28.06 -8.13 -15.62
N VAL A 50 28.98 -7.41 -16.26
CA VAL A 50 29.60 -6.19 -15.68
C VAL A 50 28.64 -5.01 -15.68
N ALA A 51 27.93 -4.78 -16.80
CA ALA A 51 26.97 -3.68 -16.89
C ALA A 51 25.63 -4.01 -16.20
N ARG A 52 25.40 -5.29 -15.86
CA ARG A 52 24.10 -5.83 -15.42
C ARG A 52 22.96 -5.45 -16.38
N GLU A 53 23.23 -5.57 -17.68
CA GLU A 53 22.29 -5.21 -18.75
C GLU A 53 22.00 -6.42 -19.64
N LEU A 54 20.72 -6.56 -20.03
CA LEU A 54 20.28 -7.40 -21.13
C LEU A 54 19.87 -6.49 -22.29
N ARG A 55 20.38 -6.75 -23.49
CA ARG A 55 20.02 -6.01 -24.71
C ARG A 55 19.41 -6.96 -25.72
N ARG A 56 18.46 -6.50 -26.53
CA ARG A 56 17.91 -7.23 -27.67
C ARG A 56 18.12 -6.41 -28.93
N GLY A 57 18.88 -6.92 -29.90
CA GLY A 57 19.25 -6.16 -31.09
C GLY A 57 19.93 -4.81 -30.79
N GLY A 58 20.72 -4.74 -29.71
CA GLY A 58 21.43 -3.53 -29.26
C GLY A 58 20.62 -2.57 -28.37
N VAL A 59 19.31 -2.80 -28.18
CA VAL A 59 18.45 -1.97 -27.32
C VAL A 59 18.35 -2.58 -25.91
N PRO A 60 18.55 -1.81 -24.83
CA PRO A 60 18.38 -2.30 -23.46
C PRO A 60 16.96 -2.78 -23.18
N VAL A 61 16.83 -3.99 -22.62
CA VAL A 61 15.56 -4.58 -22.19
C VAL A 61 15.56 -4.68 -20.67
N ARG A 62 14.51 -4.15 -20.05
CA ARG A 62 14.39 -4.14 -18.59
C ARG A 62 14.11 -5.54 -18.06
N LEU A 63 15.04 -6.08 -17.27
CA LEU A 63 14.90 -7.33 -16.53
C LEU A 63 15.00 -7.04 -15.02
N GLN A 64 14.07 -7.56 -14.21
CA GLN A 64 14.08 -7.37 -12.75
C GLN A 64 15.24 -8.17 -12.12
N ASP A 65 15.70 -7.78 -10.92
CA ASP A 65 16.92 -8.33 -10.30
C ASP A 65 16.88 -9.86 -10.11
N GLN A 66 15.76 -10.42 -9.62
CA GLN A 66 15.63 -11.86 -9.42
C GLN A 66 15.64 -12.65 -10.76
N PRO A 67 14.80 -12.32 -11.76
CA PRO A 67 14.93 -12.88 -13.11
C PRO A 67 16.32 -12.73 -13.73
N PHE A 68 17.01 -11.61 -13.48
CA PHE A 68 18.36 -11.37 -13.95
C PHE A 68 19.36 -12.35 -13.32
N GLN A 69 19.29 -12.55 -11.99
CA GLN A 69 20.14 -13.52 -11.29
C GLN A 69 19.86 -14.96 -11.72
N VAL A 70 18.59 -15.30 -11.99
CA VAL A 70 18.24 -16.61 -12.57
C VAL A 70 18.89 -16.78 -13.94
N LEU A 71 18.79 -15.78 -14.83
CA LEU A 71 19.42 -15.83 -16.14
C LEU A 71 20.95 -15.90 -16.05
N GLU A 72 21.56 -15.16 -15.12
CA GLU A 72 22.99 -15.20 -14.82
C GLU A 72 23.43 -16.63 -14.49
N MET A 73 22.78 -17.29 -13.52
CA MET A 73 23.11 -18.66 -13.12
C MET A 73 22.89 -19.68 -14.24
N LEU A 74 21.81 -19.52 -15.00
CA LEU A 74 21.50 -20.39 -16.14
C LEU A 74 22.51 -20.22 -17.27
N LEU A 75 23.01 -19.01 -17.49
CA LEU A 75 24.02 -18.73 -18.49
C LEU A 75 25.40 -19.13 -18.04
N GLU A 76 25.72 -19.15 -16.73
CA GLU A 76 27.01 -19.62 -16.19
C GLU A 76 27.30 -21.06 -16.59
N ARG A 77 26.29 -21.93 -16.60
CA ARG A 77 26.37 -23.35 -16.99
C ARG A 77 25.33 -23.71 -18.07
N PRO A 78 25.47 -23.22 -19.32
CA PRO A 78 24.47 -23.42 -20.36
C PRO A 78 24.38 -24.91 -20.73
N GLY A 79 23.17 -25.44 -20.88
CA GLY A 79 22.91 -26.87 -21.13
C GLY A 79 22.87 -27.75 -19.87
N GLU A 80 23.35 -27.27 -18.72
CA GLU A 80 23.26 -27.99 -17.45
C GLU A 80 21.99 -27.65 -16.67
N VAL A 81 21.59 -28.55 -15.76
CA VAL A 81 20.45 -28.28 -14.85
C VAL A 81 20.98 -27.51 -13.66
N VAL A 82 20.46 -26.30 -13.46
CA VAL A 82 20.64 -25.58 -12.20
C VAL A 82 19.50 -25.98 -11.28
N GLU A 83 19.83 -26.61 -10.15
CA GLU A 83 18.85 -27.15 -9.21
C GLU A 83 18.12 -26.04 -8.45
N ARG A 84 16.88 -26.33 -8.03
CA ARG A 84 16.04 -25.34 -7.32
C ARG A 84 16.69 -24.85 -6.03
N ASP A 85 17.36 -25.73 -5.29
CA ASP A 85 18.07 -25.41 -4.05
C ASP A 85 19.28 -24.48 -4.31
N GLU A 86 19.95 -24.63 -5.45
CA GLU A 86 21.07 -23.77 -5.84
C GLU A 86 20.57 -22.37 -6.22
N LEU A 87 19.50 -22.29 -7.01
CA LEU A 87 18.81 -21.04 -7.34
C LEU A 87 18.28 -20.36 -6.07
N GLN A 88 17.70 -21.12 -5.14
CA GLN A 88 17.20 -20.59 -3.88
C GLN A 88 18.31 -19.96 -3.05
N LYS A 89 19.40 -20.69 -2.80
CA LYS A 89 20.53 -20.19 -1.98
C LYS A 89 21.15 -18.92 -2.53
N ARG A 90 21.12 -18.74 -3.85
CA ARG A 90 21.67 -17.55 -4.51
C ARG A 90 20.71 -16.37 -4.50
N LEU A 91 19.43 -16.62 -4.79
CA LEU A 91 18.39 -15.58 -4.83
C LEU A 91 18.00 -15.10 -3.43
N TRP A 92 18.06 -15.99 -2.43
CA TRP A 92 17.70 -15.75 -1.03
C TRP A 92 18.76 -16.36 -0.10
N PRO A 93 19.93 -15.72 0.07
CA PRO A 93 20.94 -16.20 1.01
C PRO A 93 20.48 -16.04 2.47
N GLY A 94 20.54 -17.10 3.28
CA GLY A 94 20.21 -17.13 4.72
C GLY A 94 18.81 -17.67 5.06
N ASP A 95 18.35 -17.50 6.31
CA ASP A 95 17.03 -17.92 6.82
C ASP A 95 15.89 -16.99 6.35
N THR A 96 15.84 -16.67 5.05
CA THR A 96 14.78 -15.85 4.46
C THR A 96 13.49 -16.68 4.37
N LEU A 97 12.48 -16.37 5.18
CA LEU A 97 11.15 -16.99 5.11
C LEU A 97 10.38 -16.49 3.88
N VAL A 98 10.55 -17.17 2.75
CA VAL A 98 9.76 -17.00 1.53
C VAL A 98 9.15 -18.33 1.11
N ASP A 99 7.98 -18.29 0.47
CA ASP A 99 7.51 -19.42 -0.33
C ASP A 99 8.43 -19.53 -1.56
N VAL A 100 9.44 -20.39 -1.44
CA VAL A 100 10.52 -20.57 -2.42
C VAL A 100 9.94 -21.02 -3.76
N GLU A 101 8.92 -21.88 -3.75
CA GLU A 101 8.35 -22.44 -4.96
C GLU A 101 7.62 -21.37 -5.76
N LEU A 102 6.73 -20.61 -5.09
CA LEU A 102 5.98 -19.53 -5.72
C LEU A 102 6.90 -18.43 -6.23
N SER A 103 7.91 -18.08 -5.43
CA SER A 103 8.85 -16.99 -5.75
C SER A 103 9.77 -17.34 -6.91
N LEU A 104 10.31 -18.57 -6.95
CA LEU A 104 11.16 -19.04 -8.04
C LEU A 104 10.37 -19.20 -9.35
N ASN A 105 9.14 -19.74 -9.28
CA ASN A 105 8.25 -19.83 -10.43
C ASN A 105 7.90 -18.45 -11.00
N SER A 106 7.66 -17.47 -10.13
CA SER A 106 7.41 -16.07 -10.54
C SER A 106 8.62 -15.45 -11.23
N ALA A 107 9.83 -15.65 -10.70
CA ALA A 107 11.07 -15.16 -11.30
C ALA A 107 11.31 -15.75 -12.71
N VAL A 108 11.13 -17.07 -12.87
CA VAL A 108 11.28 -17.74 -14.17
C VAL A 108 10.17 -17.32 -15.15
N ARG A 109 8.93 -17.15 -14.68
CA ARG A 109 7.82 -16.64 -15.52
C ARG A 109 8.14 -15.25 -16.09
N LYS A 110 8.65 -14.34 -15.26
CA LYS A 110 9.06 -12.99 -15.69
C LYS A 110 10.25 -13.03 -16.64
N LEU A 111 11.22 -13.92 -16.41
CA LEU A 111 12.34 -14.14 -17.33
C LEU A 111 11.83 -14.58 -18.71
N ARG A 112 10.95 -15.58 -18.75
CA ARG A 112 10.34 -16.06 -20.00
C ARG A 112 9.57 -14.97 -20.74
N GLN A 113 8.81 -14.14 -20.02
CA GLN A 113 8.08 -13.02 -20.62
C GLN A 113 9.02 -12.03 -21.32
N VAL A 114 10.18 -11.74 -20.73
CA VAL A 114 11.18 -10.84 -21.33
C VAL A 114 11.88 -11.48 -22.52
N LEU A 115 12.15 -12.78 -22.46
CA LEU A 115 12.78 -13.53 -23.56
C LEU A 115 11.80 -13.89 -24.69
N GLY A 116 10.49 -13.75 -24.46
CA GLY A 116 9.45 -14.22 -25.39
C GLY A 116 9.41 -15.75 -25.48
N ASP A 117 9.69 -16.43 -24.38
CA ASP A 117 9.84 -17.88 -24.28
C ASP A 117 8.55 -18.55 -23.79
N ASP A 118 8.12 -19.63 -24.44
CA ASP A 118 6.91 -20.39 -24.08
C ASP A 118 7.27 -21.59 -23.20
N PRO A 119 6.69 -21.78 -22.01
CA PRO A 119 6.94 -22.97 -21.19
C PRO A 119 6.56 -24.30 -21.87
N ALA A 120 5.59 -24.31 -22.80
CA ALA A 120 5.17 -25.50 -23.53
C ALA A 120 6.07 -25.83 -24.73
N ASP A 121 6.78 -24.83 -25.27
CA ASP A 121 7.76 -24.95 -26.36
C ASP A 121 9.02 -24.09 -26.04
N PRO A 122 9.87 -24.53 -25.09
CA PRO A 122 10.95 -23.70 -24.55
C PRO A 122 12.10 -23.54 -25.55
N LYS A 123 12.34 -22.29 -25.96
CA LYS A 123 13.46 -21.87 -26.82
C LYS A 123 14.70 -21.52 -26.02
N TYR A 124 14.54 -20.98 -24.81
CA TYR A 124 15.65 -20.51 -23.98
C TYR A 124 15.72 -21.24 -22.64
N VAL A 125 14.63 -21.33 -21.89
CA VAL A 125 14.61 -21.89 -20.53
C VAL A 125 13.69 -23.09 -20.46
N GLN A 126 14.26 -24.28 -20.28
CA GLN A 126 13.51 -25.53 -20.11
C GLN A 126 13.23 -25.80 -18.62
N THR A 127 11.98 -26.11 -18.28
CA THR A 127 11.61 -26.59 -16.92
C THR A 127 11.80 -28.09 -16.82
N LEU A 128 12.54 -28.56 -15.82
CA LEU A 128 12.61 -29.98 -15.44
C LEU A 128 11.84 -30.15 -14.12
N HIS A 129 10.65 -30.75 -14.19
CA HIS A 129 9.75 -30.92 -13.05
C HIS A 129 10.46 -31.61 -11.89
N GLY A 130 10.35 -31.02 -10.69
CA GLY A 130 10.97 -31.53 -9.46
C GLY A 130 12.50 -31.41 -9.38
N ARG A 131 13.20 -30.87 -10.39
CA ARG A 131 14.68 -30.76 -10.39
C ARG A 131 15.20 -29.34 -10.49
N GLY A 132 14.72 -28.54 -11.45
CA GLY A 132 15.28 -27.22 -11.70
C GLY A 132 15.03 -26.69 -13.10
N TYR A 133 15.93 -25.82 -13.55
CA TYR A 133 15.83 -25.17 -14.86
C TYR A 133 17.13 -25.35 -15.64
N ARG A 134 17.02 -25.36 -16.97
CA ARG A 134 18.15 -25.50 -17.89
C ARG A 134 18.07 -24.45 -18.98
N PHE A 135 19.20 -23.82 -19.30
CA PHE A 135 19.31 -22.99 -20.49
C PHE A 135 19.60 -23.85 -21.72
N VAL A 136 18.75 -23.81 -22.74
CA VAL A 136 18.82 -24.73 -23.90
C VAL A 136 19.25 -24.07 -25.21
N ALA A 137 19.29 -22.73 -25.26
CA ALA A 137 19.77 -22.02 -26.45
C ALA A 137 21.32 -22.00 -26.53
N PRO A 138 21.90 -22.00 -27.75
CA PRO A 138 23.34 -21.81 -27.93
C PRO A 138 23.81 -20.48 -27.35
N VAL A 139 24.85 -20.51 -26.52
CA VAL A 139 25.48 -19.32 -25.93
C VAL A 139 26.86 -19.14 -26.55
N ASN A 140 27.11 -17.98 -27.15
CA ASN A 140 28.42 -17.61 -27.67
C ASN A 140 29.09 -16.62 -26.71
N ASP A 141 30.26 -16.99 -26.21
CA ASP A 141 31.11 -16.06 -25.47
C ASP A 141 31.77 -15.12 -26.47
N ARG A 142 31.46 -13.83 -26.37
CA ARG A 142 32.06 -12.84 -27.27
C ARG A 142 33.43 -12.44 -26.71
N ALA A 143 34.46 -13.18 -27.09
CA ALA A 143 35.84 -12.72 -26.97
C ALA A 143 36.07 -11.65 -28.04
N THR A 144 36.25 -10.39 -27.65
CA THR A 144 36.67 -9.34 -28.58
C THR A 144 38.12 -9.61 -28.99
N LEU A 145 38.32 -10.33 -30.09
CA LEU A 145 39.63 -10.51 -30.71
C LEU A 145 40.08 -9.18 -31.33
N ILE A 146 41.13 -8.59 -30.77
CA ILE A 146 41.89 -7.51 -31.42
C ILE A 146 42.78 -8.18 -32.47
N ALA A 147 42.49 -7.95 -33.76
CA ALA A 147 43.31 -8.46 -34.86
C ALA A 147 44.64 -7.69 -34.98
N PRO A 148 45.78 -8.37 -35.25
CA PRO A 148 47.04 -7.71 -35.56
C PRO A 148 47.04 -7.19 -37.01
N VAL A 149 47.41 -5.94 -37.20
CA VAL A 149 47.58 -5.31 -38.52
C VAL A 149 48.91 -5.81 -39.16
N PRO A 150 48.93 -6.26 -40.42
CA PRO A 150 50.17 -6.67 -41.09
C PRO A 150 51.05 -5.47 -41.45
N GLY A 151 52.37 -5.69 -41.40
CA GLY A 151 53.39 -4.65 -41.52
C GLY A 151 53.45 -3.90 -42.86
N GLY A 152 53.82 -2.62 -42.75
CA GLY A 152 54.35 -1.76 -43.79
C GLY A 152 55.59 -1.02 -43.26
N PRO A 153 56.48 -0.52 -44.14
CA PRO A 153 57.92 -0.69 -43.99
C PRO A 153 58.59 0.23 -42.99
N THR A 154 59.65 -0.32 -42.39
CA THR A 154 60.60 0.30 -41.47
C THR A 154 61.32 1.47 -42.14
N LEU A 155 61.11 2.68 -41.62
CA LEU A 155 62.03 3.81 -41.81
C LEU A 155 62.73 4.08 -40.47
N GLN A 156 64.05 3.97 -40.49
CA GLN A 156 64.94 4.26 -39.36
C GLN A 156 64.77 5.71 -38.88
N PRO A 157 64.74 5.97 -37.56
CA PRO A 157 64.90 7.32 -37.03
C PRO A 157 66.39 7.65 -36.79
N ALA A 158 66.79 8.82 -37.28
CA ALA A 158 68.06 9.48 -36.94
C ALA A 158 68.05 10.00 -35.47
N PRO A 159 69.22 10.27 -34.86
CA PRO A 159 69.36 10.32 -33.41
C PRO A 159 68.76 11.57 -32.76
N ALA A 160 68.23 11.35 -31.56
CA ALA A 160 67.61 12.36 -30.69
C ALA A 160 68.66 13.24 -29.99
N ALA A 161 68.42 14.55 -29.98
CA ALA A 161 69.07 15.49 -29.07
C ALA A 161 68.28 15.54 -27.75
N THR A 162 68.99 15.29 -26.65
CA THR A 162 68.52 15.32 -25.26
C THR A 162 68.34 16.73 -24.72
N ALA A 163 67.28 16.96 -23.94
CA ALA A 163 67.21 18.02 -22.93
C ALA A 163 66.59 17.46 -21.62
N PRO A 164 67.08 17.84 -20.42
CA PRO A 164 66.66 17.25 -19.15
C PRO A 164 65.56 18.08 -18.45
N GLY A 165 64.64 17.41 -17.74
CA GLY A 165 63.64 18.11 -16.90
C GLY A 165 62.67 17.22 -16.11
N SER A 166 63.03 16.95 -14.85
CA SER A 166 62.19 16.66 -13.67
C SER A 166 60.98 15.69 -13.78
N THR A 167 61.21 14.40 -13.51
CA THR A 167 60.17 13.34 -13.38
C THR A 167 59.55 13.22 -11.97
N VAL A 168 60.06 13.93 -10.97
CA VAL A 168 59.65 13.75 -9.56
C VAL A 168 58.29 14.41 -9.24
N ASN A 169 57.89 15.49 -9.92
CA ASN A 169 56.62 16.17 -9.64
C ASN A 169 55.38 15.47 -10.25
N TYR A 170 55.55 14.72 -11.35
CA TYR A 170 54.44 14.04 -12.02
C TYR A 170 53.91 12.84 -11.24
N LEU A 171 54.78 12.11 -10.54
CA LEU A 171 54.39 10.94 -9.74
C LEU A 171 53.64 11.35 -8.47
N LEU A 172 54.04 12.44 -7.81
CA LEU A 172 53.33 12.99 -6.66
C LEU A 172 51.94 13.53 -7.05
N PHE A 173 51.83 14.19 -8.21
CA PHE A 173 50.55 14.68 -8.71
C PHE A 173 49.60 13.54 -9.11
N ALA A 174 50.12 12.50 -9.76
CA ALA A 174 49.34 11.31 -10.12
C ALA A 174 48.86 10.53 -8.88
N ALA A 175 49.69 10.43 -7.83
CA ALA A 175 49.31 9.80 -6.57
C ALA A 175 48.22 10.60 -5.83
N LEU A 176 48.31 11.95 -5.83
CA LEU A 176 47.27 12.82 -5.26
C LEU A 176 45.95 12.72 -6.02
N ILE A 177 45.98 12.65 -7.36
CA ILE A 177 44.78 12.45 -8.18
C ILE A 177 44.17 11.06 -7.93
N ALA A 178 44.99 10.01 -7.83
CA ALA A 178 44.52 8.67 -7.52
C ALA A 178 43.90 8.58 -6.12
N LEU A 179 44.50 9.24 -5.12
CA LEU A 179 43.94 9.37 -3.77
C LEU A 179 42.63 10.16 -3.77
N ALA A 180 42.57 11.29 -4.49
CA ALA A 180 41.36 12.09 -4.63
C ALA A 180 40.25 11.30 -5.34
N ALA A 181 40.56 10.57 -6.41
CA ALA A 181 39.62 9.72 -7.13
C ALA A 181 39.14 8.53 -6.27
N SER A 182 40.04 7.92 -5.49
CA SER A 182 39.69 6.83 -4.57
C SER A 182 38.82 7.33 -3.41
N ALA A 183 39.15 8.49 -2.86
CA ALA A 183 38.31 9.17 -1.86
C ALA A 183 36.94 9.53 -2.45
N LEU A 184 36.89 9.99 -3.70
CA LEU A 184 35.64 10.22 -4.41
C LEU A 184 34.84 8.93 -4.56
N VAL A 185 35.45 7.83 -5.02
CA VAL A 185 34.78 6.53 -5.18
C VAL A 185 34.30 5.98 -3.84
N ILE A 186 35.05 6.16 -2.76
CA ILE A 186 34.64 5.73 -1.41
C ILE A 186 33.47 6.59 -0.89
N VAL A 187 33.56 7.91 -1.05
CA VAL A 187 32.48 8.84 -0.67
C VAL A 187 31.20 8.59 -1.48
N PHE A 188 31.33 8.37 -2.79
CA PHE A 188 30.18 8.08 -3.65
C PHE A 188 29.66 6.65 -3.43
N SER A 189 30.49 5.63 -3.29
CA SER A 189 30.03 4.24 -3.05
C SER A 189 29.38 4.04 -1.68
N GLY A 190 29.82 4.76 -0.64
CA GLY A 190 29.12 4.84 0.65
C GLY A 190 27.79 5.59 0.56
N ALA A 191 27.75 6.70 -0.18
CA ALA A 191 26.55 7.49 -0.39
C ALA A 191 25.43 6.79 -1.19
N PHE A 192 25.74 5.68 -1.89
CA PHE A 192 24.78 4.91 -2.70
C PHE A 192 24.30 3.59 -2.09
N ARG A 193 24.82 3.17 -0.92
CA ARG A 193 24.23 2.02 -0.24
C ARG A 193 22.81 2.41 0.20
N ARG A 194 21.83 1.56 -0.08
CA ARG A 194 20.44 1.80 0.32
C ARG A 194 20.21 1.25 1.72
N PRO A 195 19.44 1.93 2.58
CA PRO A 195 19.05 1.35 3.85
C PRO A 195 18.25 0.07 3.58
N LYS A 196 18.49 -0.95 4.41
CA LYS A 196 17.78 -2.23 4.32
C LYS A 196 17.46 -2.76 5.71
N VAL A 197 16.33 -3.45 5.83
CA VAL A 197 15.99 -4.23 7.02
C VAL A 197 16.68 -5.58 6.93
N THR A 198 17.30 -6.01 8.02
CA THR A 198 18.01 -7.29 8.12
C THR A 198 17.30 -8.31 8.97
N ASN A 199 16.45 -7.87 9.91
CA ASN A 199 15.73 -8.76 10.82
C ASN A 199 14.43 -8.11 11.35
N PHE A 200 13.47 -8.95 11.73
CA PHE A 200 12.21 -8.57 12.35
C PHE A 200 12.10 -9.27 13.71
N LEU A 201 12.11 -8.48 14.80
CA LEU A 201 11.92 -8.99 16.15
C LEU A 201 10.57 -8.54 16.70
N GLN A 202 9.70 -9.49 17.03
CA GLN A 202 8.43 -9.18 17.68
C GLN A 202 8.64 -8.79 19.16
N ILE A 203 8.15 -7.61 19.55
CA ILE A 203 8.33 -7.00 20.89
C ILE A 203 7.14 -7.32 21.80
N THR A 204 5.90 -7.15 21.29
CA THR A 204 4.67 -7.46 22.04
C THR A 204 4.02 -8.75 21.55
N ARG A 205 3.25 -9.40 22.42
CA ARG A 205 2.48 -10.62 22.15
C ARG A 205 1.16 -10.62 22.94
N ASP A 206 0.56 -9.44 23.08
CA ASP A 206 -0.61 -9.24 23.94
C ASP A 206 -1.94 -9.34 23.18
N GLY A 207 -1.92 -9.32 21.85
CA GLY A 207 -3.13 -9.36 21.03
C GLY A 207 -4.01 -8.11 21.13
N GLU A 208 -3.53 -7.05 21.78
CA GLU A 208 -4.28 -5.81 21.99
C GLU A 208 -4.20 -4.93 20.74
N ILE A 209 -5.32 -4.32 20.35
CA ILE A 209 -5.39 -3.42 19.20
C ILE A 209 -4.51 -2.20 19.47
N LYS A 210 -3.56 -1.91 18.58
CA LYS A 210 -2.82 -0.65 18.60
C LYS A 210 -3.62 0.37 17.78
N VAL A 211 -3.94 1.53 18.33
CA VAL A 211 -4.88 2.46 17.68
C VAL A 211 -4.34 2.86 16.27
N PHE A 212 -5.20 2.93 15.25
CA PHE A 212 -4.79 3.01 13.82
C PHE A 212 -3.83 4.18 13.51
N ASP A 213 -4.01 5.32 14.19
CA ASP A 213 -3.18 6.53 14.10
C ASP A 213 -2.17 6.65 15.26
N SER A 214 -2.02 5.59 16.07
CA SER A 214 -1.15 5.62 17.26
C SER A 214 0.31 5.83 16.88
N ARG A 215 0.94 6.76 17.59
CA ARG A 215 2.38 6.96 17.55
C ARG A 215 3.01 5.97 18.50
N LEU A 216 4.14 5.39 18.11
CA LEU A 216 5.05 4.78 19.07
C LEU A 216 5.95 5.89 19.60
N LEU A 217 6.18 5.93 20.92
CA LEU A 217 7.15 6.83 21.54
C LEU A 217 8.16 6.01 22.35
N THR A 218 9.37 6.55 22.57
CA THR A 218 10.39 5.86 23.35
C THR A 218 11.24 6.82 24.16
N ASP A 219 11.54 6.44 25.40
CA ASP A 219 12.56 7.11 26.23
C ASP A 219 13.98 6.56 25.96
N GLY A 220 14.10 5.45 25.22
CA GLY A 220 15.33 4.72 24.92
C GLY A 220 15.44 3.37 25.64
N ALA A 221 14.71 3.18 26.75
CA ALA A 221 14.63 1.93 27.50
C ALA A 221 13.26 1.24 27.34
N ARG A 222 12.20 2.02 27.14
CA ARG A 222 10.82 1.55 26.95
C ARG A 222 10.18 2.13 25.70
N LEU A 223 9.19 1.42 25.19
CA LEU A 223 8.21 1.90 24.23
C LEU A 223 6.93 2.25 24.97
N TYR A 224 6.29 3.33 24.54
CA TYR A 224 4.96 3.74 24.97
C TYR A 224 4.02 3.59 23.77
N ILE A 225 2.93 2.87 24.00
CA ILE A 225 2.04 2.36 22.97
C ILE A 225 0.62 2.72 23.38
N GLN A 226 -0.15 3.25 22.43
CA GLN A 226 -1.57 3.48 22.65
C GLN A 226 -2.38 2.26 22.20
N GLU A 227 -3.17 1.72 23.10
CA GLU A 227 -3.95 0.49 22.90
C GLU A 227 -5.44 0.74 23.11
N SER A 228 -6.28 -0.03 22.41
CA SER A 228 -7.71 -0.09 22.69
C SER A 228 -8.02 -1.35 23.49
N ARG A 229 -8.49 -1.18 24.73
CA ARG A 229 -8.90 -2.28 25.62
C ARG A 229 -10.38 -2.15 25.94
N GLY A 230 -11.20 -2.95 25.26
CA GLY A 230 -12.66 -2.78 25.26
C GLY A 230 -13.05 -1.46 24.61
N ASP A 231 -13.79 -0.63 25.34
CA ASP A 231 -14.25 0.69 24.86
C ASP A 231 -13.31 1.85 25.29
N ARG A 232 -12.18 1.55 25.96
CA ARG A 232 -11.24 2.56 26.47
C ARG A 232 -9.93 2.57 25.68
N SER A 233 -9.45 3.78 25.36
CA SER A 233 -8.06 4.01 24.94
C SER A 233 -7.18 4.01 26.18
N VAL A 234 -6.06 3.29 26.18
CA VAL A 234 -5.09 3.22 27.29
C VAL A 234 -3.67 3.43 26.78
N ILE A 235 -2.75 3.82 27.66
CA ILE A 235 -1.32 3.87 27.36
C ILE A 235 -0.65 2.66 28.01
N ALA A 236 -0.08 1.79 27.19
CA ALA A 236 0.76 0.69 27.61
C ALA A 236 2.23 1.04 27.45
N GLN A 237 3.09 0.39 28.23
CA GLN A 237 4.53 0.44 28.08
C GLN A 237 5.15 -0.97 28.08
N VAL A 238 6.24 -1.13 27.34
CA VAL A 238 7.03 -2.37 27.25
C VAL A 238 8.51 -2.03 27.13
N ALA A 239 9.41 -2.89 27.60
CA ALA A 239 10.84 -2.72 27.36
C ALA A 239 11.15 -2.80 25.85
N VAL A 240 12.14 -2.03 25.38
CA VAL A 240 12.55 -2.07 23.95
C VAL A 240 13.09 -3.43 23.48
N LEU A 241 13.43 -4.31 24.41
CA LEU A 241 13.86 -5.69 24.15
C LEU A 241 12.68 -6.68 24.08
N GLY A 242 11.45 -6.23 24.33
CA GLY A 242 10.28 -7.08 24.46
C GLY A 242 9.98 -7.49 25.91
N GLY A 243 8.82 -8.11 26.10
CA GLY A 243 8.34 -8.56 27.40
C GLY A 243 6.83 -8.34 27.57
N GLU A 244 6.36 -8.46 28.81
CA GLU A 244 4.97 -8.17 29.15
C GLU A 244 4.69 -6.65 29.06
N THR A 245 3.51 -6.29 28.55
CA THR A 245 3.02 -4.91 28.58
C THR A 245 2.46 -4.58 29.96
N SER A 246 2.73 -3.36 30.42
CA SER A 246 2.14 -2.80 31.64
C SER A 246 1.40 -1.50 31.32
N LEU A 247 0.30 -1.24 32.00
CA LEU A 247 -0.50 -0.04 31.78
C LEU A 247 0.03 1.13 32.59
N LEU A 248 0.02 2.32 31.98
CA LEU A 248 0.16 3.57 32.69
C LEU A 248 -1.21 4.05 33.17
N ASP A 249 -1.24 4.59 34.38
CA ASP A 249 -2.45 5.20 34.95
C ASP A 249 -2.70 6.55 34.27
N ALA A 250 -3.66 6.57 33.34
CA ALA A 250 -4.04 7.74 32.57
C ALA A 250 -5.52 8.08 32.86
N PRO A 251 -5.81 9.14 33.63
CA PRO A 251 -7.16 9.48 34.11
C PRO A 251 -8.00 10.18 33.03
N PHE A 252 -8.03 9.65 31.81
CA PHE A 252 -8.83 10.17 30.71
C PHE A 252 -9.99 9.21 30.45
N ASP A 253 -11.21 9.66 30.73
CA ASP A 253 -12.43 8.87 30.52
C ASP A 253 -12.93 8.93 29.07
N GLY A 254 -12.51 9.96 28.31
CA GLY A 254 -12.80 10.13 26.88
C GLY A 254 -11.74 9.52 25.95
N GLY A 255 -11.85 9.84 24.66
CA GLY A 255 -10.80 9.51 23.69
C GLY A 255 -9.49 10.22 24.05
N MET A 256 -8.36 9.51 23.98
CA MET A 256 -7.04 10.13 24.17
C MET A 256 -6.06 9.64 23.11
N GLU A 257 -5.06 10.46 22.79
CA GLU A 257 -3.98 10.16 21.86
C GLU A 257 -2.65 10.69 22.39
N ILE A 258 -1.58 9.90 22.24
CA ILE A 258 -0.22 10.38 22.52
C ILE A 258 0.33 11.09 21.29
N ASP A 259 0.96 12.24 21.49
CA ASP A 259 1.42 13.14 20.42
C ASP A 259 2.95 13.18 20.32
N ASP A 260 3.64 13.36 21.45
CA ASP A 260 5.10 13.50 21.50
C ASP A 260 5.62 13.20 22.91
N MET A 261 6.94 13.18 23.08
CA MET A 261 7.61 13.02 24.37
C MET A 261 8.57 14.19 24.61
N SER A 262 8.69 14.63 25.87
CA SER A 262 9.71 15.59 26.25
C SER A 262 11.11 15.06 25.93
N ARG A 263 12.05 15.96 25.61
CA ARG A 263 13.39 15.59 25.14
C ARG A 263 14.17 14.70 26.13
N ASP A 264 13.96 14.93 27.41
CA ASP A 264 14.56 14.18 28.53
C ASP A 264 13.82 12.86 28.83
N GLY A 265 12.68 12.60 28.18
CA GLY A 265 11.85 11.41 28.40
C GLY A 265 11.03 11.44 29.70
N SER A 266 10.94 12.59 30.36
CA SER A 266 10.26 12.73 31.65
C SER A 266 8.75 12.95 31.55
N ALA A 267 8.21 13.28 30.37
CA ALA A 267 6.78 13.49 30.19
C ALA A 267 6.29 13.12 28.78
N LEU A 268 5.08 12.57 28.70
CA LEU A 268 4.33 12.42 27.46
C LEU A 268 3.48 13.67 27.21
N LEU A 269 3.33 14.03 25.94
CA LEU A 269 2.35 14.99 25.48
C LEU A 269 1.12 14.21 25.01
N VAL A 270 -0.03 14.47 25.64
CA VAL A 270 -1.28 13.72 25.43
C VAL A 270 -2.37 14.68 25.04
N ARG A 271 -3.15 14.32 24.02
CA ARG A 271 -4.41 14.97 23.68
C ARG A 271 -5.57 14.15 24.21
N ALA A 272 -6.56 14.79 24.82
CA ALA A 272 -7.73 14.11 25.37
C ALA A 272 -9.04 14.86 25.04
N THR A 273 -10.07 14.10 24.67
CA THR A 273 -11.43 14.59 24.44
C THR A 273 -12.09 14.87 25.78
N GLU A 274 -12.56 16.11 25.97
CA GLU A 274 -13.34 16.50 27.16
C GLU A 274 -14.83 16.20 26.92
N GLU A 275 -15.60 15.85 27.96
CA GLU A 275 -17.00 15.39 27.88
C GLU A 275 -17.95 16.34 27.11
N THR A 276 -17.62 17.62 27.01
CA THR A 276 -18.48 18.66 26.42
C THR A 276 -17.90 19.34 25.17
N GLY A 277 -16.75 18.89 24.65
CA GLY A 277 -16.01 19.57 23.58
C GLY A 277 -15.88 18.77 22.28
N SER A 278 -15.86 19.46 21.13
CA SER A 278 -15.56 18.86 19.81
C SER A 278 -14.06 18.84 19.48
N GLU A 279 -13.21 19.39 20.35
CA GLU A 279 -11.75 19.47 20.14
C GLU A 279 -11.00 18.87 21.34
N ASN A 280 -9.81 18.32 21.08
CA ASN A 280 -9.01 17.65 22.11
C ASN A 280 -8.13 18.65 22.86
N SER A 281 -8.25 18.66 24.17
CA SER A 281 -7.41 19.43 25.09
C SER A 281 -6.00 18.83 25.18
N LEU A 282 -4.99 19.66 25.44
CA LEU A 282 -3.59 19.23 25.51
C LEU A 282 -3.08 19.10 26.95
N TRP A 283 -2.36 18.01 27.24
CA TRP A 283 -1.90 17.65 28.58
C TRP A 283 -0.44 17.18 28.56
N GLY A 284 0.33 17.55 29.60
CA GLY A 284 1.61 16.95 29.91
C GLY A 284 1.44 15.88 30.97
N MET A 285 1.80 14.63 30.68
CA MET A 285 1.72 13.50 31.60
C MET A 285 3.12 13.09 32.07
N PRO A 286 3.48 13.31 33.35
CA PRO A 286 4.79 12.93 33.87
C PRO A 286 5.00 11.41 33.85
N LEU A 287 6.23 10.98 33.56
CA LEU A 287 6.67 9.59 33.54
C LEU A 287 7.67 9.30 34.68
N PRO A 288 7.69 8.05 35.20
CA PRO A 288 6.77 6.95 34.88
C PRO A 288 5.40 7.09 35.55
N SER A 289 5.24 8.06 36.46
CA SER A 289 4.01 8.30 37.22
C SER A 289 3.90 9.77 37.61
N GLY A 290 2.67 10.29 37.65
CA GLY A 290 2.36 11.64 38.11
C GLY A 290 0.98 12.05 37.59
N ALA A 291 0.38 13.07 38.21
CA ALA A 291 -0.90 13.59 37.74
C ALA A 291 -0.68 14.34 36.40
N PRO A 292 -1.45 14.04 35.34
CA PRO A 292 -1.41 14.84 34.13
C PRO A 292 -1.77 16.30 34.40
N LEU A 293 -1.03 17.21 33.77
CA LEU A 293 -1.24 18.65 33.88
C LEU A 293 -1.80 19.19 32.57
N ARG A 294 -2.94 19.88 32.65
CA ARG A 294 -3.55 20.55 31.49
C ARG A 294 -2.69 21.72 31.05
N LEU A 295 -2.38 21.80 29.76
CA LEU A 295 -1.54 22.85 29.18
C LEU A 295 -2.41 24.01 28.73
N GLY A 296 -2.81 24.85 29.70
CA GLY A 296 -3.65 26.02 29.45
C GLY A 296 -5.03 25.64 28.89
N ASN A 297 -5.58 26.50 28.03
CA ASN A 297 -6.83 26.27 27.28
C ASN A 297 -6.53 25.93 25.81
N LEU A 298 -5.46 25.18 25.56
CA LEU A 298 -5.11 24.76 24.20
C LEU A 298 -5.94 23.57 23.78
N PHE A 299 -6.47 23.68 22.57
CA PHE A 299 -7.03 22.57 21.82
C PHE A 299 -6.16 22.30 20.61
N ALA A 300 -5.97 21.03 20.28
CA ALA A 300 -5.01 20.63 19.26
C ALA A 300 -5.50 19.43 18.44
N HIS A 301 -5.18 19.45 17.15
CA HIS A 301 -5.20 18.27 16.28
C HIS A 301 -3.89 17.48 16.38
N SER A 302 -2.78 18.17 16.66
CA SER A 302 -1.48 17.57 16.96
C SER A 302 -0.59 18.61 17.65
N ALA A 303 0.34 18.18 18.48
CA ALA A 303 1.38 19.04 19.04
C ALA A 303 2.72 18.30 19.15
N ALA A 304 3.81 19.07 19.22
CA ALA A 304 5.17 18.53 19.39
C ALA A 304 6.05 19.48 20.19
N TRP A 305 6.97 18.92 20.98
CA TRP A 305 7.98 19.67 21.72
C TRP A 305 9.08 20.15 20.79
N SER A 306 9.39 21.43 20.87
CA SER A 306 10.60 22.00 20.26
C SER A 306 11.83 21.49 21.01
N PRO A 307 12.77 20.81 20.36
CA PRO A 307 13.98 20.32 21.02
C PRO A 307 14.93 21.47 21.40
N ALA A 308 14.73 22.68 20.89
CA ALA A 308 15.65 23.81 21.03
C ALA A 308 15.43 24.63 22.31
N ASN A 309 14.18 24.83 22.72
CA ASN A 309 13.82 25.86 23.70
C ASN A 309 12.65 25.49 24.63
N GLY A 310 12.11 24.26 24.55
CA GLY A 310 10.99 23.81 25.39
C GLY A 310 9.64 24.48 25.07
N GLU A 311 9.54 25.18 23.93
CA GLU A 311 8.26 25.60 23.37
C GLU A 311 7.52 24.43 22.73
N LEU A 312 6.23 24.59 22.48
CA LEU A 312 5.37 23.65 21.76
C LEU A 312 5.00 24.23 20.39
N MET A 313 5.07 23.41 19.35
CA MET A 313 4.33 23.66 18.11
C MET A 313 2.98 22.96 18.22
N VAL A 314 1.90 23.68 17.96
CA VAL A 314 0.53 23.19 18.10
C VAL A 314 -0.23 23.42 16.80
N SER A 315 -0.83 22.36 16.27
CA SER A 315 -1.81 22.41 15.20
C SER A 315 -3.19 22.62 15.80
N GLN A 316 -3.78 23.77 15.52
CA GLN A 316 -5.13 24.12 15.94
C GLN A 316 -5.88 24.65 14.72
N ASP A 317 -7.09 24.13 14.47
CA ASP A 317 -7.84 24.37 13.24
C ASP A 317 -7.00 24.09 11.98
N ARG A 318 -6.83 25.12 11.14
CA ARG A 318 -5.98 25.14 9.95
C ARG A 318 -4.78 26.08 10.16
N ALA A 319 -4.20 26.06 11.36
CA ALA A 319 -3.07 26.92 11.73
C ALA A 319 -2.03 26.17 12.56
N LEU A 320 -0.78 26.61 12.44
CA LEU A 320 0.30 26.23 13.34
C LEU A 320 0.63 27.39 14.26
N LEU A 321 0.62 27.11 15.56
CA LEU A 321 0.88 28.05 16.65
C LEU A 321 2.12 27.61 17.41
N VAL A 322 2.83 28.58 17.99
CA VAL A 322 3.85 28.32 18.99
C VAL A 322 3.32 28.73 20.35
N ALA A 323 3.42 27.82 21.32
CA ALA A 323 3.03 28.02 22.70
C ALA A 323 4.18 27.69 23.66
N ARG A 324 4.10 28.17 24.91
CA ARG A 324 4.99 27.71 25.98
C ARG A 324 4.54 26.35 26.51
N GLY A 325 5.41 25.69 27.27
CA GLY A 325 5.09 24.43 27.95
C GLY A 325 3.96 24.52 28.99
N ASP A 326 3.51 25.72 29.36
CA ASP A 326 2.31 25.94 30.20
C ASP A 326 1.00 26.09 29.39
N GLY A 327 1.10 26.05 28.05
CA GLY A 327 -0.01 26.23 27.13
C GLY A 327 -0.29 27.68 26.71
N THR A 328 0.49 28.66 27.15
CA THR A 328 0.33 30.05 26.73
C THR A 328 0.71 30.22 25.26
N VAL A 329 -0.24 30.55 24.39
CA VAL A 329 0.02 30.85 22.97
C VAL A 329 0.89 32.10 22.87
N LEU A 330 2.01 31.98 22.17
CA LEU A 330 2.93 33.10 21.94
C LEU A 330 2.66 33.78 20.60
N ARG A 331 2.52 32.98 19.54
CA ARG A 331 2.34 33.50 18.18
C ARG A 331 1.76 32.44 17.24
N ARG A 332 1.08 32.91 16.20
CA ARG A 332 0.75 32.10 15.01
C ARG A 332 1.94 32.10 14.06
N VAL A 333 2.33 30.91 13.59
CA VAL A 333 3.50 30.69 12.74
C VAL A 333 3.10 30.43 11.29
N ALA A 334 2.00 29.72 11.06
CA ALA A 334 1.49 29.48 9.71
C ALA A 334 -0.03 29.36 9.66
N ALA A 335 -0.60 29.72 8.51
CA ALA A 335 -1.95 29.36 8.09
C ALA A 335 -1.88 28.26 7.02
N LEU A 336 -2.71 27.23 7.12
CA LEU A 336 -2.70 26.05 6.27
C LEU A 336 -4.03 25.92 5.52
N ASP A 337 -4.02 25.17 4.42
CA ASP A 337 -5.22 24.88 3.62
C ASP A 337 -5.97 23.62 4.12
N GLY A 338 -5.49 23.04 5.22
CA GLY A 338 -6.01 21.84 5.86
C GLY A 338 -5.48 21.72 7.29
N THR A 339 -5.72 20.57 7.90
CA THR A 339 -5.31 20.28 9.28
C THR A 339 -3.95 19.60 9.29
N ALA A 340 -3.03 20.05 10.17
CA ALA A 340 -1.73 19.42 10.33
C ALA A 340 -1.76 18.29 11.39
N GLU A 341 -1.64 17.07 10.89
CA GLU A 341 -1.37 15.77 11.51
C GLU A 341 0.12 15.54 11.89
N ASP A 342 0.42 14.79 12.96
CA ASP A 342 1.75 14.19 13.24
C ASP A 342 2.93 15.17 13.13
N LEU A 343 2.86 16.28 13.87
CA LEU A 343 3.93 17.27 13.92
C LEU A 343 5.22 16.65 14.49
N ARG A 344 6.34 16.86 13.79
CA ARG A 344 7.67 16.47 14.26
C ARG A 344 8.69 17.55 13.98
N PHE A 345 9.59 17.75 14.93
CA PHE A 345 10.79 18.55 14.74
C PHE A 345 11.94 17.68 14.23
N SER A 346 12.79 18.27 13.39
CA SER A 346 14.11 17.71 13.11
C SER A 346 14.90 17.60 14.43
N PRO A 347 15.88 16.68 14.56
CA PRO A 347 16.71 16.59 15.76
C PRO A 347 17.45 17.90 16.11
N LYS A 348 17.66 18.77 15.13
CA LYS A 348 18.26 20.10 15.30
C LYS A 348 17.24 21.19 15.70
N GLY A 349 15.94 20.95 15.55
CA GLY A 349 14.87 21.91 15.85
C GLY A 349 14.67 23.02 14.81
N ASP A 350 15.36 22.95 13.68
CA ASP A 350 15.32 23.96 12.61
C ASP A 350 14.23 23.69 11.55
N GLN A 351 13.76 22.45 11.45
CA GLN A 351 12.70 22.06 10.53
C GLN A 351 11.56 21.36 11.25
N VAL A 352 10.36 21.49 10.69
CA VAL A 352 9.15 20.79 11.12
C VAL A 352 8.56 20.05 9.93
N ARG A 353 8.19 18.79 10.14
CA ARG A 353 7.41 17.98 9.20
C ARG A 353 6.10 17.58 9.83
N PHE A 354 5.10 17.44 8.98
CA PHE A 354 3.75 17.10 9.38
C PHE A 354 2.99 16.50 8.19
N THR A 355 1.91 15.81 8.50
CA THR A 355 0.94 15.35 7.51
C THR A 355 -0.12 16.42 7.33
N LEU A 356 -0.30 16.96 6.13
CA LEU A 356 -1.39 17.89 5.83
C LEU A 356 -2.60 17.11 5.33
N ARG A 357 -3.67 17.12 6.11
CA ARG A 357 -4.96 16.49 5.80
C ARG A 357 -5.94 17.53 5.28
N THR A 358 -6.49 17.27 4.10
CA THR A 358 -7.55 18.06 3.45
C THR A 358 -8.77 17.16 3.22
N GLU A 359 -9.89 17.73 2.75
CA GLU A 359 -11.10 16.93 2.48
C GLU A 359 -10.87 15.75 1.53
N ASN A 360 -9.94 15.90 0.57
CA ASN A 360 -9.73 14.93 -0.51
C ASN A 360 -8.33 14.31 -0.55
N SER A 361 -7.42 14.70 0.35
CA SER A 361 -6.03 14.20 0.30
C SER A 361 -5.31 14.28 1.65
N SER A 362 -4.32 13.40 1.83
CA SER A 362 -3.34 13.44 2.92
C SER A 362 -1.94 13.34 2.32
N SER A 363 -1.02 14.21 2.73
CA SER A 363 0.35 14.24 2.19
C SER A 363 1.36 14.78 3.21
N LEU A 364 2.63 14.41 3.08
CA LEU A 364 3.71 14.92 3.92
C LEU A 364 4.19 16.30 3.46
N TRP A 365 4.34 17.21 4.42
CA TRP A 365 4.80 18.59 4.24
C TRP A 365 5.99 18.90 5.13
N GLN A 366 6.76 19.89 4.73
CA GLN A 366 7.89 20.41 5.50
C GLN A 366 7.89 21.94 5.53
N MET A 367 8.43 22.51 6.59
CA MET A 367 8.72 23.93 6.75
C MET A 367 9.91 24.14 7.70
N ASN A 368 10.47 25.34 7.72
CA ASN A 368 11.37 25.76 8.79
C ASN A 368 10.57 25.97 10.09
N SER A 369 11.20 25.87 11.26
CA SER A 369 10.52 26.04 12.55
C SER A 369 9.96 27.45 12.80
N ASP A 370 10.42 28.44 12.03
CA ASP A 370 9.87 29.81 12.00
C ASP A 370 8.64 29.97 11.08
N GLY A 371 8.21 28.90 10.39
CA GLY A 371 7.08 28.90 9.47
C GLY A 371 7.43 29.19 8.01
N SER A 372 8.66 29.60 7.71
CA SER A 372 9.12 29.89 6.35
C SER A 372 9.40 28.61 5.54
N GLY A 373 9.51 28.75 4.21
CA GLY A 373 9.96 27.66 3.33
C GLY A 373 9.00 26.46 3.24
N ARG A 374 7.72 26.68 3.54
CA ARG A 374 6.69 25.64 3.50
C ARG A 374 6.51 25.06 2.10
N LYS A 375 6.57 23.73 2.00
CA LYS A 375 6.33 22.99 0.74
C LYS A 375 5.94 21.53 1.01
N PRO A 376 5.28 20.85 0.04
CA PRO A 376 5.16 19.40 0.05
C PRO A 376 6.54 18.74 0.10
N LEU A 377 6.65 17.60 0.79
CA LEU A 377 7.89 16.82 0.85
C LEU A 377 8.20 16.15 -0.49
N PHE A 378 7.16 15.72 -1.22
CA PHE A 378 7.27 15.06 -2.53
C PHE A 378 6.60 15.89 -3.63
N SER A 379 7.11 15.77 -4.86
CA SER A 379 6.49 16.43 -6.02
C SER A 379 5.18 15.74 -6.41
N PRO A 380 4.23 16.42 -7.10
CA PRO A 380 2.96 15.83 -7.54
C PRO A 380 3.10 14.49 -8.28
N SER A 381 4.13 14.35 -9.11
CA SER A 381 4.44 13.10 -9.86
C SER A 381 5.01 11.96 -9.00
N GLN A 382 5.40 12.24 -7.76
CA GLN A 382 5.91 11.29 -6.77
C GLN A 382 4.92 11.01 -5.63
N THR A 383 3.86 11.82 -5.52
CA THR A 383 2.71 11.56 -4.63
C THR A 383 1.92 10.40 -5.19
N GLU A 384 2.23 9.20 -4.68
CA GLU A 384 1.29 8.10 -4.68
C GLU A 384 0.43 8.24 -3.40
N SER A 385 -0.84 7.89 -3.51
CA SER A 385 -1.92 8.17 -2.55
C SER A 385 -1.54 7.96 -1.07
N HIS A 386 -1.69 9.00 -0.23
CA HIS A 386 -1.63 8.96 1.25
C HIS A 386 -0.28 8.59 1.89
N ASP A 387 0.73 9.43 1.64
CA ASP A 387 1.90 9.51 2.52
C ASP A 387 1.53 10.21 3.82
N CYS A 388 1.84 9.60 4.95
CA CYS A 388 1.58 10.20 6.25
C CYS A 388 2.58 9.71 7.29
N CYS A 389 2.60 10.49 8.37
CA CYS A 389 3.33 10.22 9.59
C CYS A 389 4.84 10.02 9.39
N GLY A 390 5.60 10.05 10.46
CA GLY A 390 7.00 9.62 10.41
C GLY A 390 7.89 10.33 11.38
N ASN A 391 9.11 9.83 11.52
CA ASN A 391 10.07 10.30 12.49
C ASN A 391 11.46 10.38 11.86
N TRP A 392 12.23 11.39 12.27
CA TRP A 392 13.64 11.42 11.96
C TRP A 392 14.39 10.37 12.79
N THR A 393 15.47 9.85 12.22
CA THR A 393 16.50 9.17 13.00
C THR A 393 17.16 10.15 13.98
N ALA A 394 17.66 9.65 15.11
CA ALA A 394 18.28 10.50 16.14
C ALA A 394 19.47 11.33 15.60
N ASP A 395 20.19 10.82 14.59
CA ASP A 395 21.28 11.51 13.91
C ASP A 395 20.81 12.51 12.81
N GLY A 396 19.52 12.54 12.52
CA GLY A 396 18.91 13.38 11.48
C GLY A 396 19.32 13.03 10.05
N ARG A 397 19.92 11.87 9.79
CA ARG A 397 20.34 11.45 8.45
C ARG A 397 19.20 10.89 7.60
N TYR A 398 18.16 10.35 8.25
CA TYR A 398 17.00 9.79 7.56
C TYR A 398 15.70 10.26 8.20
N PHE A 399 14.65 10.30 7.39
CA PHE A 399 13.27 10.39 7.82
C PHE A 399 12.55 9.11 7.43
N VAL A 400 12.02 8.43 8.43
CA VAL A 400 11.34 7.15 8.27
C VAL A 400 9.84 7.40 8.39
N PHE A 401 9.08 7.00 7.38
CA PHE A 401 7.68 7.39 7.22
C PHE A 401 6.83 6.25 6.69
N GLN A 402 5.52 6.42 6.79
CA GLN A 402 4.54 5.45 6.30
C GLN A 402 4.02 5.87 4.93
N ARG A 403 3.83 4.90 4.04
CA ARG A 403 3.26 5.13 2.71
C ARG A 403 2.25 4.05 2.39
N LEU A 404 1.02 4.47 2.10
CA LEU A 404 -0.08 3.61 1.67
C LEU A 404 0.01 3.35 0.16
N ARG A 405 0.09 2.09 -0.26
CA ARG A 405 -0.04 1.71 -1.69
C ARG A 405 -1.02 0.55 -1.79
N ASN A 406 -1.99 0.67 -2.71
CA ASN A 406 -2.99 -0.39 -2.99
C ASN A 406 -3.71 -0.94 -1.74
N GLY A 407 -3.96 -0.07 -0.74
CA GLY A 407 -4.65 -0.44 0.50
C GLY A 407 -3.76 -1.00 1.60
N ARG A 408 -2.43 -0.99 1.42
CA ARG A 408 -1.48 -1.48 2.42
C ARG A 408 -0.39 -0.47 2.73
N ASN A 409 -0.04 -0.31 4.01
CA ASN A 409 1.08 0.53 4.40
C ASN A 409 2.36 -0.27 4.52
N ASP A 410 3.44 0.39 4.10
CA ASP A 410 4.79 -0.06 4.34
C ASP A 410 5.61 1.09 4.92
N VAL A 411 6.71 0.74 5.57
CA VAL A 411 7.70 1.69 6.09
C VAL A 411 8.69 2.04 5.01
N TRP A 412 8.95 3.33 4.84
CA TRP A 412 9.89 3.89 3.88
C TRP A 412 10.90 4.79 4.57
N ALA A 413 12.08 4.93 3.97
CA ALA A 413 13.11 5.85 4.43
C ALA A 413 13.49 6.84 3.32
N LEU A 414 13.53 8.11 3.69
CA LEU A 414 14.07 9.21 2.88
C LEU A 414 15.38 9.67 3.50
N ARG A 415 16.46 9.74 2.71
CA ARG A 415 17.75 10.28 3.18
C ARG A 415 17.69 11.81 3.18
N GLU A 416 18.12 12.42 4.28
CA GLU A 416 18.27 13.87 4.38
C GLU A 416 19.45 14.34 3.52
N GLN A 417 19.21 15.36 2.70
CA GLN A 417 20.19 15.81 1.69
C GLN A 417 21.34 16.60 2.33
N ALA A 418 22.57 16.36 1.89
CA ALA A 418 23.60 17.39 1.91
C ALA A 418 23.36 18.34 0.73
N ARG A 419 23.56 19.66 0.94
CA ARG A 419 23.22 20.77 0.01
C ARG A 419 23.68 20.64 -1.47
N TRP A 420 24.43 19.61 -1.85
CA TRP A 420 25.16 19.49 -3.13
C TRP A 420 24.98 18.14 -3.84
N LEU A 421 24.14 17.23 -3.35
CA LEU A 421 23.86 15.93 -4.00
C LEU A 421 22.45 15.91 -4.63
N PRO A 422 22.27 15.26 -5.80
CA PRO A 422 20.95 15.08 -6.39
C PRO A 422 20.01 14.33 -5.43
N GLY A 423 18.73 14.70 -5.43
CA GLY A 423 17.74 14.22 -4.47
C GLY A 423 17.61 12.69 -4.46
N SER A 424 17.72 12.08 -3.29
CA SER A 424 17.53 10.64 -3.12
C SER A 424 16.05 10.28 -3.13
N ALA A 425 15.67 9.37 -4.02
CA ALA A 425 14.33 8.77 -3.99
C ALA A 425 14.12 7.99 -2.67
N PRO A 426 12.90 8.00 -2.10
CA PRO A 426 12.56 7.16 -0.97
C PRO A 426 12.83 5.68 -1.24
N VAL A 427 13.26 4.95 -0.21
CA VAL A 427 13.52 3.50 -0.27
C VAL A 427 12.51 2.78 0.62
N GLN A 428 11.83 1.79 0.07
CA GLN A 428 10.94 0.91 0.83
C GLN A 428 11.76 0.00 1.74
N LEU A 429 11.42 -0.02 3.04
CA LEU A 429 12.08 -0.83 4.05
C LEU A 429 11.36 -2.15 4.33
N THR A 430 10.02 -2.14 4.28
CA THR A 430 9.21 -3.33 4.52
C THR A 430 8.47 -3.76 3.26
N ASN A 431 8.44 -5.07 3.03
CA ASN A 431 7.59 -5.74 2.06
C ASN A 431 7.27 -7.14 2.61
N GLY A 432 5.99 -7.48 2.79
CA GLY A 432 5.63 -8.75 3.43
C GLY A 432 4.13 -8.98 3.47
N PRO A 433 3.62 -9.88 4.31
CA PRO A 433 2.18 -10.06 4.49
C PRO A 433 1.56 -9.07 5.49
N LEU A 434 2.39 -8.45 6.35
CA LEU A 434 1.93 -7.49 7.36
C LEU A 434 1.79 -6.08 6.77
N ASP A 435 0.76 -5.36 7.22
CA ASP A 435 0.63 -3.91 7.05
C ASP A 435 1.43 -3.23 8.18
N PHE A 436 2.37 -2.36 7.83
CA PHE A 436 3.28 -1.75 8.81
C PHE A 436 2.97 -0.26 9.00
N ARG A 437 2.83 0.13 10.27
CA ARG A 437 2.41 1.48 10.68
C ARG A 437 3.28 2.06 11.78
N ALA A 438 3.12 3.36 12.04
CA ALA A 438 3.74 4.06 13.16
C ALA A 438 5.27 3.87 13.29
N PRO A 439 6.06 4.16 12.24
CA PRO A 439 7.50 3.92 12.30
C PRO A 439 8.19 4.88 13.29
N LEU A 440 8.93 4.31 14.24
CA LEU A 440 9.71 5.01 15.25
C LEU A 440 11.16 4.52 15.23
N PRO A 441 12.10 5.27 14.65
CA PRO A 441 13.53 5.00 14.80
C PRO A 441 13.94 4.95 16.28
N ALA A 442 14.69 3.92 16.65
CA ALA A 442 15.26 3.82 17.98
C ALA A 442 16.30 4.92 18.24
N LYS A 443 16.43 5.36 19.50
CA LYS A 443 17.41 6.38 19.90
C LYS A 443 18.85 5.96 19.63
N ASP A 444 19.13 4.65 19.63
CA ASP A 444 20.46 4.09 19.31
C ASP A 444 20.77 4.07 17.80
N GLY A 445 19.78 4.36 16.93
CA GLY A 445 19.91 4.35 15.48
C GLY A 445 19.99 2.96 14.83
N THR A 446 19.92 1.88 15.61
CA THR A 446 20.11 0.50 15.13
C THR A 446 18.82 -0.20 14.71
N LYS A 447 17.67 0.30 15.16
CA LYS A 447 16.35 -0.31 14.94
C LYS A 447 15.31 0.73 14.54
N ILE A 448 14.23 0.25 13.93
CA ILE A 448 12.97 0.99 13.76
C ILE A 448 11.87 0.16 14.41
N PHE A 449 11.17 0.72 15.38
CA PHE A 449 9.95 0.12 15.91
C PHE A 449 8.77 0.44 15.00
N THR A 450 7.86 -0.50 14.82
CA THR A 450 6.67 -0.34 13.97
C THR A 450 5.56 -1.26 14.48
N VAL A 451 4.31 -0.88 14.27
CA VAL A 451 3.17 -1.78 14.47
C VAL A 451 2.98 -2.61 13.21
N GLY A 452 3.06 -3.93 13.34
CA GLY A 452 2.70 -4.88 12.28
C GLY A 452 1.27 -5.36 12.48
N VAL A 453 0.43 -5.17 11.48
CA VAL A 453 -0.97 -5.58 11.46
C VAL A 453 -1.15 -6.75 10.50
N HIS A 454 -1.67 -7.85 11.02
CA HIS A 454 -2.17 -8.95 10.21
C HIS A 454 -3.69 -8.87 10.20
N ALA A 455 -4.23 -8.25 9.15
CA ALA A 455 -5.67 -8.12 8.97
C ALA A 455 -6.29 -9.51 8.75
N ARG A 456 -7.38 -9.79 9.48
CA ARG A 456 -8.13 -11.03 9.32
C ARG A 456 -9.62 -10.81 9.56
N ALA A 457 -10.37 -10.85 8.47
CA ALA A 457 -11.83 -10.84 8.46
C ALA A 457 -12.39 -12.25 8.66
N GLU A 458 -12.47 -12.74 9.89
CA GLU A 458 -12.97 -14.10 10.11
C GLU A 458 -14.48 -14.19 9.85
N LEU A 459 -14.86 -15.00 8.87
CA LEU A 459 -16.25 -15.27 8.59
C LEU A 459 -16.88 -16.12 9.70
N VAL A 460 -17.95 -15.62 10.31
CA VAL A 460 -18.67 -16.30 11.38
C VAL A 460 -20.16 -16.42 11.09
N ARG A 461 -20.76 -17.46 11.65
CA ARG A 461 -22.19 -17.76 11.58
C ARG A 461 -22.77 -17.80 12.99
N TYR A 462 -23.95 -17.22 13.16
CA TYR A 462 -24.66 -17.25 14.44
C TYR A 462 -25.36 -18.61 14.66
N ASP A 463 -25.07 -19.23 15.80
CA ASP A 463 -25.79 -20.36 16.36
C ASP A 463 -26.52 -19.93 17.65
N PRO A 464 -27.81 -20.24 17.83
CA PRO A 464 -28.57 -19.82 19.02
C PRO A 464 -28.04 -20.38 20.36
N LYS A 465 -27.32 -21.50 20.35
CA LYS A 465 -26.77 -22.16 21.55
C LYS A 465 -25.32 -21.78 21.81
N ALA A 466 -24.52 -21.62 20.75
CA ALA A 466 -23.08 -21.39 20.85
C ALA A 466 -22.63 -19.95 20.52
N GLY A 467 -23.54 -19.10 20.04
CA GLY A 467 -23.20 -17.74 19.58
C GLY A 467 -22.51 -17.76 18.22
N PHE A 468 -21.63 -16.79 17.96
CA PHE A 468 -20.89 -16.70 16.70
C PHE A 468 -19.77 -17.74 16.62
N MET A 469 -19.86 -18.66 15.67
CA MET A 469 -18.87 -19.70 15.41
C MET A 469 -18.16 -19.47 14.06
N PRO A 470 -16.89 -19.89 13.90
CA PRO A 470 -16.21 -19.88 12.62
C PRO A 470 -17.04 -20.62 11.55
N TYR A 471 -17.13 -20.02 10.36
CA TYR A 471 -17.89 -20.58 9.24
C TYR A 471 -16.98 -20.74 8.02
N LEU A 472 -17.26 -21.74 7.18
CA LEU A 472 -16.40 -22.12 6.04
C LEU A 472 -14.91 -22.25 6.42
N GLY A 473 -14.64 -22.93 7.54
CA GLY A 473 -13.28 -23.12 8.04
C GLY A 473 -12.63 -21.88 8.68
N GLY A 474 -13.40 -20.83 9.00
CA GLY A 474 -12.86 -19.60 9.60
C GLY A 474 -11.99 -18.79 8.64
N MET A 475 -12.33 -18.86 7.35
CA MET A 475 -11.65 -18.16 6.28
C MET A 475 -11.63 -16.64 6.49
N SER A 476 -10.57 -15.99 6.02
CA SER A 476 -10.45 -14.53 6.01
C SER A 476 -11.15 -13.96 4.78
N ALA A 477 -12.38 -13.49 4.94
CA ALA A 477 -13.18 -12.97 3.84
C ALA A 477 -14.28 -11.99 4.29
N GLU A 478 -14.70 -11.16 3.33
CA GLU A 478 -15.86 -10.28 3.41
C GLU A 478 -16.78 -10.52 2.20
N GLY A 479 -17.97 -9.88 2.21
CA GLY A 479 -18.80 -9.80 1.01
C GLY A 479 -19.22 -11.18 0.49
N LEU A 480 -19.78 -12.03 1.34
CA LEU A 480 -20.17 -13.38 0.93
C LEU A 480 -21.54 -13.38 0.22
N ALA A 481 -21.66 -14.16 -0.85
CA ALA A 481 -22.91 -14.43 -1.54
C ALA A 481 -22.99 -15.89 -2.02
N PHE A 482 -24.12 -16.54 -1.77
CA PHE A 482 -24.41 -17.90 -2.24
C PHE A 482 -24.97 -17.88 -3.65
N SER A 483 -24.66 -18.91 -4.43
CA SER A 483 -25.36 -19.20 -5.68
C SER A 483 -26.83 -19.51 -5.40
N PRO A 484 -27.73 -19.38 -6.39
CA PRO A 484 -29.16 -19.63 -6.20
C PRO A 484 -29.50 -21.05 -5.70
N ASP A 485 -28.68 -22.04 -6.04
CA ASP A 485 -28.79 -23.42 -5.58
C ASP A 485 -28.20 -23.66 -4.17
N GLY A 486 -27.42 -22.71 -3.65
CA GLY A 486 -26.74 -22.81 -2.36
C GLY A 486 -25.45 -23.63 -2.34
N ASP A 487 -25.05 -24.25 -3.44
CA ASP A 487 -23.90 -25.18 -3.49
C ASP A 487 -22.56 -24.46 -3.63
N ARG A 488 -22.57 -23.23 -4.15
CA ARG A 488 -21.39 -22.40 -4.38
C ARG A 488 -21.48 -21.10 -3.60
N VAL A 489 -20.32 -20.55 -3.34
CA VAL A 489 -20.14 -19.28 -2.65
C VAL A 489 -19.16 -18.41 -3.42
N ALA A 490 -19.51 -17.14 -3.59
CA ALA A 490 -18.61 -16.08 -4.01
C ALA A 490 -18.29 -15.22 -2.79
N TYR A 491 -17.03 -14.84 -2.64
CA TYR A 491 -16.56 -14.07 -1.50
C TYR A 491 -15.33 -13.25 -1.88
N VAL A 492 -15.06 -12.20 -1.13
CA VAL A 492 -13.86 -11.39 -1.28
C VAL A 492 -12.86 -11.78 -0.22
N SER A 493 -11.67 -12.21 -0.61
CA SER A 493 -10.61 -12.51 0.35
C SER A 493 -10.01 -11.22 0.93
N ASP A 494 -9.68 -11.27 2.21
CA ASP A 494 -9.03 -10.18 2.93
C ASP A 494 -7.60 -10.61 3.33
N PRO A 495 -6.58 -9.74 3.18
CA PRO A 495 -6.64 -8.30 2.84
C PRO A 495 -6.44 -7.93 1.36
N ASP A 496 -6.26 -8.91 0.48
CA ASP A 496 -5.94 -8.68 -0.93
C ASP A 496 -7.13 -8.11 -1.73
N GLY A 497 -8.36 -8.30 -1.27
CA GLY A 497 -9.56 -7.79 -1.92
C GLY A 497 -9.88 -8.54 -3.22
N THR A 498 -9.46 -9.80 -3.33
CA THR A 498 -9.68 -10.62 -4.52
C THR A 498 -11.03 -11.31 -4.46
N LEU A 499 -11.79 -11.30 -5.57
CA LEU A 499 -13.01 -12.08 -5.69
C LEU A 499 -12.66 -13.54 -5.99
N TRP A 500 -13.22 -14.44 -5.18
CA TRP A 500 -13.09 -15.89 -5.32
C TRP A 500 -14.45 -16.54 -5.38
N ARG A 501 -14.47 -17.77 -5.90
CA ARG A 501 -15.62 -18.66 -5.85
C ARG A 501 -15.19 -20.07 -5.48
N SER A 502 -15.92 -20.73 -4.59
CA SER A 502 -15.71 -22.15 -4.24
C SER A 502 -17.03 -22.86 -4.00
N LYS A 503 -16.99 -24.17 -3.79
CA LYS A 503 -18.06 -24.89 -3.09
C LYS A 503 -18.12 -24.49 -1.62
N VAL A 504 -19.26 -24.75 -0.98
CA VAL A 504 -19.46 -24.49 0.46
C VAL A 504 -18.51 -25.33 1.34
N ASP A 505 -18.03 -26.48 0.87
CA ASP A 505 -17.01 -27.28 1.56
C ASP A 505 -15.57 -26.76 1.37
N GLY A 506 -15.39 -25.69 0.59
CA GLY A 506 -14.09 -25.10 0.25
C GLY A 506 -13.42 -25.70 -0.99
N GLY A 507 -13.99 -26.75 -1.60
CA GLY A 507 -13.52 -27.36 -2.84
C GLY A 507 -13.74 -26.48 -4.08
N GLU A 508 -13.14 -26.85 -5.20
CA GLU A 508 -13.32 -26.19 -6.52
C GLU A 508 -13.12 -24.67 -6.50
N ARG A 509 -12.13 -24.22 -5.72
CA ARG A 509 -11.80 -22.82 -5.55
C ARG A 509 -11.21 -22.23 -6.84
N ILE A 510 -11.83 -21.18 -7.36
CA ILE A 510 -11.41 -20.41 -8.54
C ILE A 510 -11.25 -18.94 -8.17
N GLN A 511 -10.13 -18.36 -8.59
CA GLN A 511 -9.88 -16.92 -8.52
C GLN A 511 -10.60 -16.23 -9.67
N LEU A 512 -11.45 -15.25 -9.37
CA LEU A 512 -12.26 -14.55 -10.37
C LEU A 512 -11.65 -13.20 -10.77
N THR A 513 -10.99 -12.49 -9.85
CA THR A 513 -10.30 -11.22 -10.15
C THR A 513 -8.82 -11.29 -9.83
N HIS A 514 -8.06 -10.35 -10.38
CA HIS A 514 -6.61 -10.26 -10.17
C HIS A 514 -6.21 -8.81 -9.89
N GLU A 515 -5.09 -8.65 -9.20
CA GLU A 515 -4.49 -7.32 -9.00
C GLU A 515 -4.28 -6.59 -10.35
N PRO A 516 -4.48 -5.26 -10.39
CA PRO A 516 -4.70 -4.38 -9.25
C PRO A 516 -6.19 -4.11 -8.91
N LEU A 517 -7.13 -4.90 -9.46
CA LEU A 517 -8.56 -4.72 -9.22
C LEU A 517 -8.98 -5.31 -7.86
N ARG A 518 -9.37 -4.45 -6.91
CA ARG A 518 -9.99 -4.86 -5.64
C ARG A 518 -11.49 -4.99 -5.83
N ALA A 519 -12.07 -6.08 -5.35
CA ALA A 519 -13.49 -6.42 -5.46
C ALA A 519 -14.21 -6.21 -4.11
N ALA A 520 -15.53 -6.02 -4.17
CA ALA A 520 -16.40 -5.94 -3.00
C ALA A 520 -17.86 -6.26 -3.37
N SER A 521 -18.66 -6.64 -2.37
CA SER A 521 -20.11 -6.87 -2.50
C SER A 521 -20.55 -7.71 -3.72
N PRO A 522 -20.02 -8.94 -3.91
CA PRO A 522 -20.47 -9.81 -4.99
C PRO A 522 -21.93 -10.24 -4.80
N ARG A 523 -22.63 -10.42 -5.92
CA ARG A 523 -24.02 -10.86 -6.02
C ARG A 523 -24.18 -11.80 -7.21
N TRP A 524 -24.63 -13.02 -6.92
CA TRP A 524 -24.96 -13.99 -7.95
C TRP A 524 -26.20 -13.54 -8.73
N ALA A 525 -26.15 -13.74 -10.04
CA ALA A 525 -27.33 -13.69 -10.88
C ALA A 525 -28.24 -14.89 -10.57
N PRO A 526 -29.56 -14.76 -10.81
CA PRO A 526 -30.51 -15.88 -10.67
C PRO A 526 -30.20 -17.08 -11.56
N ASP A 527 -29.40 -16.90 -12.62
CA ASP A 527 -28.96 -17.98 -13.50
C ASP A 527 -27.89 -18.89 -12.87
N GLY A 528 -27.25 -18.47 -11.77
CA GLY A 528 -26.16 -19.22 -11.14
C GLY A 528 -24.85 -19.25 -11.94
N GLU A 529 -24.77 -18.49 -13.04
CA GLU A 529 -23.62 -18.47 -13.95
C GLU A 529 -22.88 -17.14 -13.93
N HIS A 530 -23.53 -16.05 -13.52
CA HIS A 530 -22.90 -14.73 -13.49
C HIS A 530 -22.83 -14.14 -12.08
N ILE A 531 -21.82 -13.30 -11.85
CA ILE A 531 -21.62 -12.56 -10.61
C ILE A 531 -21.44 -11.08 -10.96
N ALA A 532 -22.32 -10.24 -10.41
CA ALA A 532 -22.14 -8.80 -10.40
C ALA A 532 -21.42 -8.40 -9.11
N PHE A 533 -20.49 -7.46 -9.17
CA PHE A 533 -19.73 -7.02 -7.99
C PHE A 533 -19.25 -5.59 -8.16
N MET A 534 -18.82 -4.97 -7.06
CA MET A 534 -18.14 -3.68 -7.10
C MET A 534 -16.64 -3.90 -7.27
N GLY A 535 -15.99 -3.12 -8.14
CA GLY A 535 -14.54 -3.15 -8.35
C GLY A 535 -13.92 -1.76 -8.31
N ARG A 536 -12.70 -1.67 -7.79
CA ARG A 536 -11.92 -0.43 -7.73
C ARG A 536 -10.47 -0.69 -8.14
N LEU A 537 -10.03 0.05 -9.16
CA LEU A 537 -8.61 0.16 -9.52
C LEU A 537 -7.92 1.21 -8.64
N PRO A 538 -6.58 1.19 -8.51
CA PRO A 538 -5.85 2.21 -7.75
C PRO A 538 -6.17 3.61 -8.26
N ASN A 539 -6.45 4.54 -7.34
CA ASN A 539 -6.82 5.94 -7.63
C ASN A 539 -8.08 6.11 -8.51
N SER A 540 -8.99 5.13 -8.49
CA SER A 540 -10.29 5.18 -9.17
C SER A 540 -11.44 5.07 -8.16
N GLU A 541 -12.64 5.45 -8.58
CA GLU A 541 -13.86 5.24 -7.80
C GLU A 541 -14.34 3.78 -7.90
N TRP A 542 -15.38 3.43 -7.15
CA TRP A 542 -15.98 2.10 -7.25
C TRP A 542 -16.92 2.00 -8.45
N HIS A 543 -16.67 1.02 -9.31
CA HIS A 543 -17.47 0.74 -10.51
C HIS A 543 -18.17 -0.62 -10.35
N ALA A 544 -19.27 -0.83 -11.08
CA ALA A 544 -19.94 -2.12 -11.13
C ALA A 544 -19.35 -2.97 -12.26
N TYR A 545 -19.02 -4.23 -11.95
CA TYR A 545 -18.47 -5.21 -12.88
C TYR A 545 -19.37 -6.44 -12.98
N LEU A 546 -19.24 -7.15 -14.10
CA LEU A 546 -19.84 -8.45 -14.34
C LEU A 546 -18.75 -9.44 -14.72
N ILE A 547 -18.82 -10.64 -14.17
CA ILE A 547 -17.95 -11.76 -14.53
C ILE A 547 -18.74 -13.08 -14.53
N SER A 548 -18.32 -14.02 -15.36
CA SER A 548 -18.81 -15.40 -15.29
C SER A 548 -18.29 -16.10 -14.03
N SER A 549 -19.08 -17.03 -13.50
CA SER A 549 -18.73 -17.84 -12.33
C SER A 549 -17.49 -18.71 -12.56
N ASN A 550 -17.10 -18.94 -13.81
CA ASN A 550 -15.86 -19.63 -14.19
C ASN A 550 -14.63 -18.71 -14.29
N GLY A 551 -14.80 -17.39 -14.12
CA GLY A 551 -13.72 -16.39 -14.21
C GLY A 551 -13.57 -15.71 -15.58
N GLU A 552 -14.40 -16.06 -16.57
CA GLU A 552 -14.31 -15.50 -17.91
C GLU A 552 -15.14 -14.21 -18.07
N GLY A 553 -14.79 -13.41 -19.08
CA GLY A 553 -15.64 -12.32 -19.55
C GLY A 553 -15.76 -11.11 -18.61
N LEU A 554 -14.77 -10.88 -17.75
CA LEU A 554 -14.73 -9.69 -16.87
C LEU A 554 -14.91 -8.40 -17.68
N ARG A 555 -15.93 -7.63 -17.34
CA ARG A 555 -16.22 -6.33 -17.97
C ARG A 555 -16.93 -5.38 -17.01
N GLU A 556 -16.79 -4.08 -17.25
CA GLU A 556 -17.65 -3.09 -16.59
C GLU A 556 -19.10 -3.31 -16.99
N LEU A 557 -19.98 -3.27 -15.99
CA LEU A 557 -21.42 -3.42 -16.19
C LEU A 557 -22.00 -2.19 -16.91
N ILE A 558 -21.50 -0.99 -16.56
CA ILE A 558 -21.88 0.28 -17.17
C ILE A 558 -20.60 1.05 -17.53
N PRO A 559 -20.09 0.90 -18.77
CA PRO A 559 -18.89 1.59 -19.21
C PRO A 559 -19.01 3.12 -19.10
N GLY A 560 -18.03 3.76 -18.47
CA GLY A 560 -17.98 5.22 -18.32
C GLY A 560 -18.91 5.81 -17.26
N ALA A 561 -19.60 4.97 -16.48
CA ALA A 561 -20.27 5.45 -15.28
C ALA A 561 -19.23 6.00 -14.29
N HIS A 562 -19.61 7.07 -13.58
CA HIS A 562 -18.75 7.69 -12.57
C HIS A 562 -18.65 6.85 -11.30
N ALA A 563 -19.68 6.03 -11.04
CA ALA A 563 -19.73 5.07 -9.94
C ALA A 563 -20.69 3.91 -10.26
N GLY A 564 -20.58 2.81 -9.52
CA GLY A 564 -21.48 1.66 -9.61
C GLY A 564 -21.56 0.90 -8.30
N PHE A 565 -22.25 1.48 -7.31
CA PHE A 565 -22.37 0.95 -5.96
C PHE A 565 -23.51 -0.09 -5.83
N ASP A 566 -23.21 -1.16 -5.10
CA ASP A 566 -24.11 -2.21 -4.63
C ASP A 566 -25.03 -2.79 -5.75
N PRO A 567 -24.46 -3.37 -6.82
CA PRO A 567 -25.25 -3.90 -7.93
C PRO A 567 -26.07 -5.12 -7.49
N VAL A 568 -27.39 -5.09 -7.71
CA VAL A 568 -28.32 -6.17 -7.32
C VAL A 568 -29.21 -6.58 -8.49
N TRP A 569 -29.29 -7.88 -8.74
CA TRP A 569 -30.12 -8.46 -9.79
C TRP A 569 -31.61 -8.33 -9.49
N SER A 570 -32.42 -8.13 -10.52
CA SER A 570 -33.83 -8.47 -10.49
C SER A 570 -34.00 -9.99 -10.40
N ALA A 571 -35.07 -10.47 -9.76
CA ALA A 571 -35.31 -11.90 -9.60
C ALA A 571 -35.43 -12.67 -10.93
N ASP A 572 -35.78 -12.00 -12.03
CA ASP A 572 -35.86 -12.57 -13.37
C ASP A 572 -34.52 -12.55 -14.14
N GLY A 573 -33.46 -11.96 -13.56
CA GLY A 573 -32.13 -11.84 -14.17
C GLY A 573 -32.03 -10.85 -15.34
N LYS A 574 -33.10 -10.13 -15.70
CA LYS A 574 -33.13 -9.24 -16.88
C LYS A 574 -32.62 -7.83 -16.60
N SER A 575 -32.45 -7.46 -15.34
CA SER A 575 -32.05 -6.12 -14.94
C SER A 575 -31.11 -6.14 -13.74
N VAL A 576 -30.32 -5.08 -13.61
CA VAL A 576 -29.51 -4.81 -12.43
C VAL A 576 -29.87 -3.43 -11.87
N PHE A 577 -30.15 -3.38 -10.58
CA PHE A 577 -30.31 -2.15 -9.82
C PHE A 577 -28.96 -1.73 -9.23
N VAL A 578 -28.54 -0.50 -9.48
CA VAL A 578 -27.22 0.01 -9.08
C VAL A 578 -27.32 1.48 -8.70
N SER A 579 -26.49 1.92 -7.76
CA SER A 579 -26.33 3.35 -7.47
C SER A 579 -25.20 3.93 -8.30
N LEU A 580 -25.52 4.86 -9.20
CA LEU A 580 -24.54 5.54 -10.07
C LEU A 580 -23.87 6.76 -9.42
N ARG A 581 -24.14 6.96 -8.13
CA ARG A 581 -23.64 8.04 -7.30
C ARG A 581 -23.15 7.46 -5.98
N VAL A 582 -22.16 8.10 -5.37
CA VAL A 582 -21.69 7.72 -4.03
C VAL A 582 -22.73 8.20 -3.01
N PRO A 583 -23.50 7.31 -2.35
CA PRO A 583 -24.73 7.73 -1.66
C PRO A 583 -24.53 8.79 -0.59
N PHE A 584 -23.46 8.68 0.19
CA PHE A 584 -23.16 9.56 1.32
C PHE A 584 -22.45 10.86 0.92
N ARG A 585 -21.96 10.97 -0.33
CA ARG A 585 -21.32 12.19 -0.85
C ARG A 585 -22.24 12.96 -1.79
N GLU A 586 -23.03 12.25 -2.59
CA GLU A 586 -23.76 12.79 -3.74
C GLU A 586 -25.28 12.61 -3.63
N GLY A 587 -25.76 12.14 -2.48
CA GLY A 587 -27.17 12.16 -2.11
C GLY A 587 -27.98 10.90 -2.43
N GLY A 588 -27.36 9.84 -2.97
CA GLY A 588 -28.02 8.55 -3.25
C GLY A 588 -28.66 8.47 -4.64
N GLY A 589 -29.60 7.53 -4.81
CA GLY A 589 -30.29 7.26 -6.06
C GLY A 589 -30.11 5.82 -6.54
N ILE A 590 -31.19 5.19 -6.99
CA ILE A 590 -31.16 3.84 -7.55
C ILE A 590 -31.46 3.94 -9.04
N SER A 591 -30.58 3.40 -9.87
CA SER A 591 -30.78 3.26 -11.31
C SER A 591 -31.03 1.81 -11.66
N LYS A 592 -31.84 1.58 -12.69
CA LYS A 592 -32.12 0.27 -13.29
C LYS A 592 -31.43 0.21 -14.65
N LEU A 593 -30.52 -0.74 -14.80
CA LEU A 593 -29.96 -1.16 -16.07
C LEU A 593 -30.77 -2.34 -16.60
N ASP A 594 -31.35 -2.19 -17.78
CA ASP A 594 -31.95 -3.30 -18.53
C ASP A 594 -30.87 -4.00 -19.36
N LEU A 595 -30.62 -5.29 -19.09
CA LEU A 595 -29.54 -6.03 -19.73
C LEU A 595 -29.88 -6.47 -21.17
N THR A 596 -31.15 -6.43 -21.56
CA THR A 596 -31.60 -6.81 -22.90
C THR A 596 -31.40 -5.66 -23.88
N THR A 597 -31.71 -4.44 -23.44
CA THR A 597 -31.67 -3.22 -24.26
C THR A 597 -30.43 -2.37 -24.03
N GLY A 598 -29.74 -2.55 -22.89
CA GLY A 598 -28.67 -1.66 -22.42
C GLY A 598 -29.17 -0.31 -21.89
N ALA A 599 -30.49 -0.11 -21.79
CA ALA A 599 -31.06 1.15 -21.34
C ALA A 599 -30.87 1.33 -19.82
N ILE A 600 -30.52 2.55 -19.43
CA ILE A 600 -30.38 2.95 -18.02
C ILE A 600 -31.47 3.97 -17.72
N SER A 601 -32.21 3.74 -16.64
CA SER A 601 -33.25 4.64 -16.15
C SER A 601 -33.17 4.79 -14.64
N GLU A 602 -33.55 5.96 -14.12
CA GLU A 602 -33.68 6.15 -12.69
C GLU A 602 -34.92 5.41 -12.17
N LEU A 603 -34.81 4.74 -11.01
CA LEU A 603 -35.96 4.17 -10.33
C LEU A 603 -36.77 5.33 -9.71
N PRO A 604 -38.04 5.55 -10.12
CA PRO A 604 -38.79 6.72 -9.70
C PRO A 604 -38.90 6.84 -8.17
N GLY A 605 -38.67 8.04 -7.64
CA GLY A 605 -38.76 8.32 -6.20
C GLY A 605 -37.60 7.78 -5.35
N SER A 606 -36.48 7.36 -5.96
CA SER A 606 -35.34 6.77 -5.25
C SER A 606 -34.18 7.73 -4.93
N ALA A 607 -34.33 9.03 -5.20
CA ALA A 607 -33.25 10.03 -5.19
C ALA A 607 -32.39 10.11 -3.91
N HIS A 608 -32.88 9.58 -2.77
CA HIS A 608 -32.18 9.55 -1.49
C HIS A 608 -32.06 8.15 -0.87
N PHE A 609 -32.20 7.11 -1.69
CA PHE A 609 -32.14 5.73 -1.24
C PHE A 609 -30.86 5.04 -1.75
N PHE A 610 -30.39 4.05 -1.00
CA PHE A 610 -29.25 3.21 -1.33
C PHE A 610 -29.35 1.84 -0.63
N SER A 611 -28.37 0.97 -0.84
CA SER A 611 -28.30 -0.38 -0.28
C SER A 611 -29.53 -1.23 -0.61
N GLN A 612 -29.89 -1.24 -1.89
CA GLN A 612 -31.08 -1.91 -2.38
C GLN A 612 -30.98 -3.44 -2.33
N ARG A 613 -32.09 -4.14 -2.07
CA ARG A 613 -32.18 -5.60 -2.17
C ARG A 613 -33.49 -6.02 -2.81
N CYS A 614 -33.43 -6.82 -3.89
CA CYS A 614 -34.61 -7.44 -4.48
C CYS A 614 -35.06 -8.62 -3.62
N SER A 615 -36.37 -8.79 -3.42
CA SER A 615 -36.89 -10.00 -2.78
C SER A 615 -36.71 -11.22 -3.69
N PRO A 616 -36.43 -12.41 -3.14
CA PRO A 616 -36.31 -13.65 -3.92
C PRO A 616 -37.53 -13.95 -4.80
N ASP A 617 -38.74 -13.60 -4.36
CA ASP A 617 -39.97 -13.76 -5.14
C ASP A 617 -40.17 -12.73 -6.28
N GLY A 618 -39.29 -11.72 -6.38
CA GLY A 618 -39.33 -10.68 -7.40
C GLY A 618 -40.48 -9.67 -7.26
N MET A 619 -41.20 -9.68 -6.13
CA MET A 619 -42.35 -8.80 -5.91
C MET A 619 -41.96 -7.43 -5.34
N PHE A 620 -40.82 -7.38 -4.65
CA PHE A 620 -40.40 -6.23 -3.86
C PHE A 620 -38.93 -5.87 -4.04
N LEU A 621 -38.62 -4.61 -3.76
CA LEU A 621 -37.26 -4.13 -3.55
C LEU A 621 -37.25 -3.34 -2.24
N VAL A 622 -36.29 -3.58 -1.35
CA VAL A 622 -36.05 -2.68 -0.22
C VAL A 622 -34.87 -1.78 -0.49
N ALA A 623 -34.86 -0.61 0.16
CA ALA A 623 -33.72 0.30 0.19
C ALA A 623 -33.71 1.10 1.50
N VAL A 624 -32.56 1.65 1.85
CA VAL A 624 -32.37 2.48 3.04
C VAL A 624 -32.20 3.95 2.63
N THR A 625 -32.75 4.89 3.40
CA THR A 625 -32.48 6.31 3.19
C THR A 625 -31.02 6.66 3.48
N THR A 626 -30.43 7.63 2.77
CA THR A 626 -29.02 8.05 2.95
C THR A 626 -28.66 8.47 4.38
N ASP A 627 -29.62 8.92 5.19
CA ASP A 627 -29.46 9.20 6.63
C ASP A 627 -29.45 7.93 7.52
N SER A 628 -29.64 6.76 6.91
CA SER A 628 -29.76 5.44 7.54
C SER A 628 -30.89 5.31 8.55
N LYS A 629 -31.94 6.16 8.48
CA LYS A 629 -33.04 6.17 9.46
C LYS A 629 -34.30 5.43 9.03
N LYS A 630 -34.48 5.15 7.74
CA LYS A 630 -35.72 4.53 7.22
C LYS A 630 -35.42 3.36 6.31
N LEU A 631 -36.20 2.30 6.48
CA LEU A 631 -36.28 1.17 5.55
C LEU A 631 -37.51 1.34 4.67
N MET A 632 -37.28 1.43 3.37
CA MET A 632 -38.29 1.67 2.34
C MET A 632 -38.52 0.39 1.55
N LEU A 633 -39.76 0.14 1.14
CA LEU A 633 -40.19 -1.00 0.33
C LEU A 633 -40.87 -0.51 -0.94
N TYR A 634 -40.33 -0.89 -2.07
CA TYR A 634 -40.85 -0.66 -3.40
C TYR A 634 -41.60 -1.89 -3.91
N ARG A 635 -42.83 -1.71 -4.39
CA ARG A 635 -43.58 -2.77 -5.05
C ARG A 635 -43.28 -2.73 -6.55
N LEU A 636 -42.55 -3.72 -7.05
CA LEU A 636 -42.04 -3.74 -8.43
C LEU A 636 -43.14 -3.69 -9.50
N ARG A 637 -44.34 -4.21 -9.19
CA ARG A 637 -45.48 -4.21 -10.13
C ARG A 637 -46.23 -2.87 -10.20
N SER A 638 -46.51 -2.23 -9.05
CA SER A 638 -47.27 -0.96 -9.02
C SER A 638 -46.38 0.27 -9.17
N GLY A 639 -45.09 0.14 -8.86
CA GLY A 639 -44.14 1.24 -8.89
C GLY A 639 -44.24 2.16 -7.67
N GLU A 640 -44.75 1.66 -6.55
CA GLU A 640 -45.02 2.46 -5.35
C GLU A 640 -44.02 2.17 -4.23
N TRP A 641 -43.58 3.24 -3.56
CA TRP A 641 -42.78 3.18 -2.34
C TRP A 641 -43.67 3.26 -1.09
N THR A 642 -43.35 2.43 -0.11
CA THR A 642 -43.95 2.42 1.23
C THR A 642 -42.85 2.38 2.29
N GLN A 643 -43.08 3.00 3.44
CA GLN A 643 -42.12 2.95 4.56
C GLN A 643 -42.43 1.71 5.41
N LEU A 644 -41.46 0.80 5.56
CA LEU A 644 -41.58 -0.35 6.46
C LEU A 644 -41.26 0.05 7.91
N LEU A 645 -40.19 0.83 8.10
CA LEU A 645 -39.67 1.15 9.42
C LEU A 645 -39.01 2.53 9.43
N ARG A 646 -39.11 3.21 10.57
CA ARG A 646 -38.30 4.37 10.93
C ARG A 646 -37.67 4.12 12.30
N VAL A 647 -36.37 4.35 12.41
CA VAL A 647 -35.59 4.20 13.66
C VAL A 647 -35.03 5.55 14.11
N THR A 648 -34.69 5.64 15.39
CA THR A 648 -33.89 6.73 15.94
C THR A 648 -32.39 6.48 15.75
N GLY A 649 -32.00 5.20 15.79
CA GLY A 649 -30.67 4.66 15.54
C GLY A 649 -30.23 4.68 14.09
N LEU A 650 -29.52 3.65 13.64
CA LEU A 650 -29.19 3.44 12.22
C LEU A 650 -29.76 2.11 11.73
N ILE A 651 -29.92 1.98 10.41
CA ILE A 651 -30.24 0.74 9.68
C ILE A 651 -29.09 0.47 8.72
N ALA A 652 -28.48 -0.70 8.80
CA ALA A 652 -27.40 -1.11 7.92
C ALA A 652 -27.58 -2.54 7.41
N TYR A 653 -27.01 -2.82 6.23
CA TYR A 653 -26.89 -4.15 5.64
C TYR A 653 -28.23 -4.94 5.58
N PRO A 654 -29.27 -4.41 4.89
CA PRO A 654 -30.51 -5.14 4.72
C PRO A 654 -30.29 -6.42 3.89
N ASN A 655 -30.99 -7.50 4.25
CA ASN A 655 -30.98 -8.79 3.58
C ASN A 655 -32.37 -9.44 3.66
N TRP A 656 -32.85 -10.04 2.56
CA TRP A 656 -34.14 -10.74 2.54
C TRP A 656 -34.01 -12.16 3.07
N SER A 657 -35.04 -12.64 3.79
CA SER A 657 -35.20 -14.08 4.01
C SER A 657 -35.42 -14.81 2.68
N HIS A 658 -35.00 -16.08 2.61
CA HIS A 658 -35.20 -16.91 1.41
C HIS A 658 -36.68 -16.99 0.98
N ASP A 659 -37.61 -16.93 1.94
CA ASP A 659 -39.06 -17.00 1.69
C ASP A 659 -39.72 -15.62 1.42
N SER A 660 -38.94 -14.55 1.30
CA SER A 660 -39.41 -13.17 1.05
C SER A 660 -40.37 -12.59 2.11
N LYS A 661 -40.50 -13.20 3.30
CA LYS A 661 -41.40 -12.70 4.35
C LYS A 661 -40.76 -11.70 5.31
N TYR A 662 -39.44 -11.73 5.44
CA TYR A 662 -38.70 -10.90 6.38
C TYR A 662 -37.54 -10.17 5.72
N VAL A 663 -37.22 -9.01 6.27
CA VAL A 663 -35.98 -8.28 5.98
C VAL A 663 -35.17 -8.21 7.26
N TYR A 664 -33.97 -8.80 7.23
CA TYR A 664 -32.97 -8.74 8.29
C TYR A 664 -32.08 -7.51 8.07
N PHE A 665 -31.65 -6.87 9.14
CA PHE A 665 -30.73 -5.74 9.08
C PHE A 665 -30.02 -5.57 10.43
N GLU A 666 -28.89 -4.86 10.41
CA GLU A 666 -28.25 -4.39 11.62
C GLU A 666 -28.80 -3.03 12.03
N GLY A 667 -29.04 -2.86 13.33
CA GLY A 667 -29.57 -1.64 13.89
C GLY A 667 -28.95 -1.24 15.22
N ARG A 668 -29.18 0.03 15.60
CA ARG A 668 -28.65 0.61 16.86
C ARG A 668 -29.70 1.46 17.57
N GLU A 669 -30.74 0.81 18.09
CA GLU A 669 -31.74 1.44 18.96
C GLU A 669 -31.24 1.39 20.43
N ASP A 670 -31.33 0.22 21.08
CA ASP A 670 -30.82 -0.03 22.44
C ASP A 670 -29.51 -0.83 22.42
N GLY A 671 -28.49 -0.24 21.78
CA GLY A 671 -27.22 -0.88 21.47
C GLY A 671 -27.23 -1.63 20.12
N PRO A 672 -26.05 -2.08 19.65
CA PRO A 672 -25.91 -2.73 18.35
C PRO A 672 -26.55 -4.12 18.39
N ALA A 673 -27.42 -4.41 17.42
CA ALA A 673 -28.12 -5.69 17.32
C ALA A 673 -28.56 -6.00 15.89
N VAL A 674 -28.87 -7.28 15.65
CA VAL A 674 -29.56 -7.74 14.45
C VAL A 674 -31.06 -7.73 14.70
N PHE A 675 -31.79 -7.19 13.74
CA PHE A 675 -33.25 -7.15 13.73
C PHE A 675 -33.78 -7.85 12.48
N ARG A 676 -35.04 -8.28 12.54
CA ARG A 676 -35.82 -8.57 11.34
C ARG A 676 -37.18 -7.89 11.42
N ILE A 677 -37.71 -7.49 10.27
CA ILE A 677 -39.06 -6.97 10.14
C ILE A 677 -39.87 -7.86 9.20
N ARG A 678 -41.09 -8.21 9.63
CA ARG A 678 -42.04 -8.95 8.79
C ARG A 678 -42.74 -8.00 7.82
N VAL A 679 -42.72 -8.32 6.53
CA VAL A 679 -43.24 -7.42 5.48
C VAL A 679 -44.76 -7.29 5.50
N SER A 680 -45.48 -8.34 5.89
CA SER A 680 -46.96 -8.34 5.83
C SER A 680 -47.64 -7.40 6.81
N ASP A 681 -47.04 -7.16 7.98
CA ASP A 681 -47.64 -6.38 9.07
C ASP A 681 -46.65 -5.47 9.80
N HIS A 682 -45.43 -5.36 9.28
CA HIS A 682 -44.35 -4.49 9.76
C HIS A 682 -43.91 -4.81 11.19
N LYS A 683 -44.14 -6.05 11.66
CA LYS A 683 -43.70 -6.48 12.99
C LYS A 683 -42.17 -6.56 13.07
N LEU A 684 -41.57 -5.74 13.92
CA LEU A 684 -40.13 -5.71 14.20
C LEU A 684 -39.75 -6.68 15.33
N GLU A 685 -38.68 -7.44 15.14
CA GLU A 685 -38.14 -8.38 16.12
C GLU A 685 -36.63 -8.17 16.27
N ARG A 686 -36.16 -8.02 17.52
CA ARG A 686 -34.72 -8.02 17.86
C ARG A 686 -34.26 -9.45 18.07
N LEU A 687 -33.18 -9.85 17.39
CA LEU A 687 -32.76 -11.25 17.35
C LEU A 687 -31.44 -11.49 18.10
N ILE A 688 -30.40 -10.73 17.77
CA ILE A 688 -29.03 -11.01 18.21
C ILE A 688 -28.41 -9.71 18.74
N SER A 689 -27.86 -9.74 19.96
CA SER A 689 -27.03 -8.64 20.45
C SER A 689 -25.67 -8.69 19.77
N LEU A 690 -25.18 -7.56 19.27
CA LEU A 690 -23.84 -7.41 18.71
C LEU A 690 -22.89 -6.69 19.69
N ALA A 691 -23.32 -6.47 20.93
CA ALA A 691 -22.47 -5.90 21.97
C ALA A 691 -21.25 -6.81 22.24
N GLY A 692 -20.05 -6.22 22.28
CA GLY A 692 -18.79 -6.96 22.45
C GLY A 692 -18.32 -7.75 21.23
N VAL A 693 -19.09 -7.79 20.13
CA VAL A 693 -18.64 -8.41 18.89
C VAL A 693 -17.71 -7.45 18.16
N ARG A 694 -16.43 -7.82 18.07
CA ARG A 694 -15.45 -7.07 17.26
C ARG A 694 -15.77 -7.25 15.77
N ARG A 695 -16.25 -6.19 15.12
CA ARG A 695 -16.62 -6.20 13.71
C ARG A 695 -15.41 -5.84 12.86
N PHE A 696 -15.13 -6.64 11.83
CA PHE A 696 -14.12 -6.29 10.84
C PHE A 696 -14.68 -5.22 9.90
N SER A 697 -13.83 -4.25 9.53
CA SER A 697 -14.19 -3.15 8.64
C SER A 697 -13.14 -3.06 7.54
N GLY A 698 -13.45 -3.62 6.37
CA GLY A 698 -12.62 -3.51 5.17
C GLY A 698 -12.85 -2.22 4.38
N ASP A 699 -12.58 -2.29 3.07
CA ASP A 699 -12.62 -1.13 2.16
C ASP A 699 -14.02 -0.51 1.98
N LEU A 700 -15.10 -1.29 2.17
CA LEU A 700 -16.50 -0.85 2.07
C LEU A 700 -17.22 -0.90 3.42
N TRP A 701 -16.49 -0.65 4.51
CA TRP A 701 -16.97 -0.75 5.89
C TRP A 701 -17.19 -2.21 6.31
N GLN A 702 -18.08 -2.44 7.29
CA GLN A 702 -18.40 -3.77 7.78
C GLN A 702 -19.30 -4.52 6.79
N TRP A 703 -19.45 -5.83 6.99
CA TRP A 703 -20.35 -6.67 6.20
C TRP A 703 -21.17 -7.63 7.08
N SER A 704 -22.44 -7.83 6.70
CA SER A 704 -23.27 -8.95 7.13
C SER A 704 -24.21 -9.44 6.04
N GLY A 705 -24.63 -10.69 6.19
CA GLY A 705 -25.49 -11.40 5.25
C GLY A 705 -26.25 -12.54 5.91
N LEU A 706 -26.92 -13.34 5.09
CA LEU A 706 -27.62 -14.55 5.53
C LEU A 706 -27.08 -15.76 4.77
N ALA A 707 -27.06 -16.92 5.44
CA ALA A 707 -26.90 -18.21 4.78
C ALA A 707 -28.22 -18.64 4.11
N PRO A 708 -28.24 -19.68 3.27
CA PRO A 708 -29.46 -20.14 2.59
C PRO A 708 -30.61 -20.54 3.53
N ASP A 709 -30.29 -20.86 4.80
CA ASP A 709 -31.28 -21.17 5.84
C ASP A 709 -31.62 -19.98 6.76
N ASP A 710 -31.36 -18.76 6.29
CA ASP A 710 -31.56 -17.48 7.00
C ASP A 710 -30.74 -17.30 8.28
N SER A 711 -29.75 -18.15 8.56
CA SER A 711 -28.84 -17.89 9.68
C SER A 711 -27.94 -16.68 9.41
N PHE A 712 -27.71 -15.87 10.44
CA PHE A 712 -27.00 -14.61 10.31
C PHE A 712 -25.49 -14.81 10.18
N LEU A 713 -24.89 -14.11 9.22
CA LEU A 713 -23.45 -14.12 8.93
C LEU A 713 -22.87 -12.72 9.10
N LEU A 714 -21.63 -12.64 9.59
CA LEU A 714 -20.85 -11.41 9.62
C LEU A 714 -19.35 -11.69 9.52
N SER A 715 -18.56 -10.66 9.23
CA SER A 715 -17.10 -10.70 9.35
C SER A 715 -16.67 -10.16 10.72
N ARG A 716 -16.06 -11.04 11.52
CA ARG A 716 -15.48 -10.72 12.83
C ARG A 716 -14.04 -10.26 12.65
N ASP A 717 -13.65 -9.21 13.36
CA ASP A 717 -12.26 -8.77 13.39
C ASP A 717 -11.43 -9.72 14.24
N ALA A 718 -10.65 -10.57 13.57
CA ALA A 718 -9.67 -11.47 14.17
C ALA A 718 -8.24 -11.00 13.88
N SER A 719 -8.07 -9.71 13.53
CA SER A 719 -6.77 -9.14 13.22
C SER A 719 -5.87 -9.10 14.44
N THR A 720 -4.59 -9.39 14.24
CA THR A 720 -3.56 -9.26 15.28
C THR A 720 -2.70 -8.04 15.03
N GLN A 721 -2.34 -7.32 16.08
CA GLN A 721 -1.53 -6.11 15.99
C GLN A 721 -0.43 -6.15 17.04
N GLU A 722 0.81 -6.12 16.60
CA GLU A 722 1.96 -6.28 17.49
C GLU A 722 3.06 -5.30 17.12
N VAL A 723 3.84 -4.87 18.11
CA VAL A 723 5.02 -4.04 17.87
C VAL A 723 6.17 -4.94 17.46
N TYR A 724 6.86 -4.55 16.39
CA TYR A 724 8.06 -5.18 15.88
C TYR A 724 9.22 -4.19 15.91
N ALA A 725 10.42 -4.68 16.21
CA ALA A 725 11.67 -3.99 16.00
C ALA A 725 12.31 -4.50 14.70
N LEU A 726 12.47 -3.60 13.75
CA LEU A 726 13.17 -3.83 12.49
C LEU A 726 14.64 -3.48 12.70
N GLU A 727 15.52 -4.48 12.71
CA GLU A 727 16.95 -4.19 12.64
C GLU A 727 17.26 -3.72 11.23
N TRP A 728 17.92 -2.57 11.13
CA TRP A 728 18.21 -1.97 9.84
C TRP A 728 19.67 -1.54 9.74
N GLN A 729 20.18 -1.51 8.51
CA GLN A 729 21.52 -1.03 8.21
C GLN A 729 21.39 0.21 7.34
N ALA A 730 21.61 1.37 7.95
CA ALA A 730 21.66 2.67 7.27
C ALA A 730 23.13 3.08 7.05
N PRO A 731 23.58 3.21 5.79
CA PRO A 731 24.99 3.46 5.45
C PRO A 731 25.50 4.87 5.77
#